data_AF-A0A6G6JY02-F1
#
_entry.id   AF-A0A6G6JY02-F1
#
_cell.length_a   1.000
_cell.length_b   1.000
_cell.length_c   1.000
_cell.angle_alpha   90.00
_cell.angle_beta   90.00
_cell.angle_gamma   90.00
#
_symmetry.space_group_name_H-M   'P 1'
#
loop_
_entity.id
_entity.type
_entity.pdbx_description
1 polymer ?
#
loop_
_entity_poly.entity_id
_entity_poly.type
_entity_poly.pdbx_seq_one_letter_code
_entity_poly.pdbx_strand_id
1 'polypeptide(L)'
;MKISLPYFVRGSMSTSGAALIMTVIILAMITIMVLGLADLVRYETASSSAHQERARAQLFARMGVDIVTGVLRKETADPARTWASKPGALIVPDSDGNPPQLTRLGKQVNLHSGLPSPSLLDPGFKPIVLRPADLNIQTFADQNPPTHLITDQPQDPANPASPVVKLPVRWIYVRADGTLDYAESPDLTRASNPLVGRFAYWTDDESSKINLNTAWKRNPAGSAPAGLVVNTFSASHPTSVNVASLKGMTAQMADVLHGTITPNHLYTDLDNPEKPGRFFNSPREVRALGAEFTSVFNAAKFEVTHYNHDPDTTFFNEPRIVLTTQKKHAKGRPFLDILKNPGTDTTLGDDPGYVRKPTSPYNTATSAEVIDRTKFNDVIKKLVTYLKREDWPMVDKTPAGTARISLQSKYFNNNSSRLAQLALGIVEYVRSAESSKTLVEPIRVFNTGTDSAPFYYLVTTGDHTGKDDTYKGNPRGPHITEMAIWRSNTATSGRYRVRYYIEIYLPENYGIDSIDLLAPETGKQMYLYQHFSDQLYASATATTNAYEQNGKSKWFKITNAPTAAGTTVPTMILGGGSVMNPGDYRTIVMEFYRSGTTTTFPMRHALAMGDSPTNANNAIRLDIAPLGDVGNDKAITLNFVAQTNVSAEALETIPSNLSSIESDDPRVNAVAQDWKLQSGTNTLAGGIVNAGGRLKNNNNKVGQGSSVPTDQPEQDLDINGKISSASLRMPYPRGHTKNPAGVVYSPGELGLIQTGLEGKSRTGGAGTPAAATGGIPWRTLRLQPNRYRDSNVVPDWAFMDLFTVPVEVPALAKGIFSPHDTTTAGRINMNAQTQPFGNPELFATPLERRMPLVALLAGVPKDGSGTLLKVEEAEAIARNIYFRTLSLAQGKVYGHASTYDSPGEVVEIEGVADKGEESEAVVRGIANLICARGSVFNVYTIGQSLKQTRNGELLVTAEQRQQTLIERYDRNTNPNITDIYFRKAGFQHLNP
;
A
#
# COMPACT_ATOMS: atom_id res chain seq x y z
N MET A 1 -67.82 60.70 66.67
CA MET A 1 -69.02 60.44 65.85
C MET A 1 -69.36 58.96 66.06
N LYS A 2 -69.97 58.60 67.20
CA LYS A 2 -71.40 58.39 67.45
C LYS A 2 -72.06 57.45 66.43
N ILE A 3 -72.80 56.48 66.99
CA ILE A 3 -73.74 55.52 66.38
C ILE A 3 -73.07 54.20 65.95
N SER A 4 -73.43 52.98 66.37
CA SER A 4 -74.11 52.40 67.55
C SER A 4 -74.11 50.88 67.28
N LEU A 5 -73.66 50.04 68.21
CA LEU A 5 -73.92 48.59 68.15
C LEU A 5 -75.41 48.32 68.45
N PRO A 6 -76.09 47.43 67.71
CA PRO A 6 -77.18 46.65 68.28
C PRO A 6 -76.94 45.14 68.18
N TYR A 7 -76.97 44.51 69.36
CA TYR A 7 -77.61 43.22 69.66
C TYR A 7 -77.55 42.08 68.62
N PHE A 8 -76.66 41.12 68.87
CA PHE A 8 -76.83 39.74 68.44
C PHE A 8 -78.06 39.13 69.15
N VAL A 9 -79.19 39.05 68.45
CA VAL A 9 -80.29 38.16 68.83
C VAL A 9 -80.00 36.77 68.24
N ARG A 10 -79.94 35.75 69.11
CA ARG A 10 -79.95 34.34 68.75
C ARG A 10 -81.19 34.04 67.89
N GLY A 11 -81.02 33.96 66.58
CA GLY A 11 -81.96 33.31 65.67
C GLY A 11 -81.47 31.89 65.39
N SER A 12 -82.28 30.88 65.68
CA SER A 12 -81.97 29.50 65.33
C SER A 12 -81.81 29.38 63.82
N MET A 13 -80.66 28.88 63.36
CA MET A 13 -80.49 28.47 61.97
C MET A 13 -81.51 27.38 61.69
N SER A 14 -82.38 27.58 60.70
CA SER A 14 -83.17 26.49 60.14
C SER A 14 -82.22 25.57 59.37
N THR A 15 -82.17 24.32 59.82
CA THR A 15 -81.31 23.23 59.35
C THR A 15 -81.57 22.78 57.90
N SER A 16 -82.54 23.38 57.20
CA SER A 16 -82.97 22.95 55.86
C SER A 16 -82.31 23.70 54.69
N GLY A 17 -81.77 24.91 54.89
CA GLY A 17 -81.06 25.66 53.83
C GLY A 17 -79.57 25.32 53.69
N ALA A 18 -78.89 25.07 54.81
CA ALA A 18 -77.47 24.69 54.83
C ALA A 18 -77.23 23.28 54.25
N ALA A 19 -78.18 22.35 54.43
CA ALA A 19 -78.07 20.99 53.90
C ALA A 19 -78.10 20.95 52.36
N LEU A 20 -78.90 21.81 51.70
CA LEU A 20 -78.95 21.89 50.24
C LEU A 20 -77.66 22.50 49.66
N ILE A 21 -77.15 23.57 50.27
CA ILE A 21 -75.89 24.19 49.83
C ILE A 21 -74.71 23.22 50.04
N MET A 22 -74.65 22.53 51.17
CA MET A 22 -73.61 21.53 51.43
C MET A 22 -73.68 20.33 50.47
N THR A 23 -74.89 19.83 50.16
CA THR A 23 -75.05 18.72 49.20
C THR A 23 -74.69 19.14 47.77
N VAL A 24 -75.04 20.35 47.34
CA VAL A 24 -74.63 20.89 46.02
C VAL A 24 -73.12 21.11 45.95
N ILE A 25 -72.48 21.65 46.99
CA ILE A 25 -71.01 21.80 47.03
C ILE A 25 -70.33 20.43 47.00
N ILE A 26 -70.81 19.44 47.76
CA ILE A 26 -70.27 18.08 47.77
C ILE A 26 -70.46 17.42 46.39
N LEU A 27 -71.64 17.54 45.78
CA LEU A 27 -71.90 17.04 44.41
C LEU A 27 -71.02 17.72 43.37
N ALA A 28 -70.82 19.04 43.47
CA ALA A 28 -69.93 19.80 42.59
C ALA A 28 -68.47 19.35 42.73
N MET A 29 -67.97 19.15 43.95
CA MET A 29 -66.61 18.64 44.18
C MET A 29 -66.45 17.20 43.66
N ILE A 30 -67.44 16.32 43.87
CA ILE A 30 -67.41 14.95 43.32
C ILE A 30 -67.39 15.01 41.79
N THR A 31 -68.20 15.86 41.18
CA THR A 31 -68.26 16.00 39.72
C THR A 31 -66.93 16.51 39.15
N ILE A 32 -66.32 17.52 39.78
CA ILE A 32 -64.99 18.03 39.38
C ILE A 32 -63.92 16.94 39.53
N MET A 33 -63.95 16.16 40.61
CA MET A 33 -63.03 15.05 40.82
C MET A 33 -63.19 13.94 39.76
N VAL A 34 -64.43 13.57 39.42
CA VAL A 34 -64.73 12.56 38.40
C VAL A 34 -64.29 13.03 37.01
N LEU A 35 -64.53 14.30 36.67
CA LEU A 35 -64.06 14.89 35.41
C LEU A 35 -62.52 14.93 35.36
N GLY A 36 -61.87 15.35 36.44
CA GLY A 36 -60.41 15.35 36.55
C GLY A 36 -59.80 13.95 36.42
N LEU A 37 -60.42 12.94 37.02
CA LEU A 37 -59.99 11.54 36.88
C LEU A 37 -60.22 11.02 35.45
N ALA A 38 -61.36 11.34 34.83
CA ALA A 38 -61.66 10.93 33.46
C ALA A 38 -60.69 11.56 32.46
N ASP A 39 -60.33 12.83 32.64
CA ASP A 39 -59.32 13.51 31.82
C ASP A 39 -57.94 12.90 32.05
N LEU A 40 -57.54 12.65 33.30
CA LEU A 40 -56.29 11.96 33.62
C LEU A 40 -56.19 10.60 32.91
N VAL A 41 -57.23 9.76 33.01
CA VAL A 41 -57.27 8.44 32.36
C VAL A 41 -57.18 8.56 30.84
N ARG A 42 -57.82 9.58 30.23
CA ARG A 42 -57.70 9.84 28.79
C ARG A 42 -56.27 10.22 28.39
N TYR A 43 -55.62 11.11 29.14
CA TYR A 43 -54.23 11.49 28.90
C TYR A 43 -53.27 10.33 29.10
N GLU A 44 -53.44 9.54 30.16
CA GLU A 44 -52.61 8.35 30.44
C GLU A 44 -52.78 7.26 29.38
N THR A 45 -54.02 7.03 28.92
CA THR A 45 -54.28 6.08 27.82
C THR A 45 -53.67 6.55 26.50
N ALA A 46 -53.83 7.85 26.18
CA ALA A 46 -53.24 8.44 24.98
C ALA A 46 -51.70 8.38 25.02
N SER A 47 -51.10 8.77 26.16
CA SER A 47 -49.65 8.69 26.40
C SER A 47 -49.15 7.26 26.29
N SER A 48 -49.80 6.30 26.96
CA SER A 48 -49.45 4.88 26.90
C SER A 48 -49.52 4.33 25.47
N SER A 49 -50.55 4.71 24.71
CA SER A 49 -50.67 4.32 23.30
C SER A 49 -49.56 4.93 22.44
N ALA A 50 -49.22 6.20 22.65
CA ALA A 50 -48.14 6.87 21.93
C ALA A 50 -46.77 6.24 22.26
N HIS A 51 -46.53 5.87 23.52
CA HIS A 51 -45.34 5.13 23.94
C HIS A 51 -45.25 3.75 23.29
N GLN A 52 -46.36 3.01 23.23
CA GLN A 52 -46.42 1.71 22.55
C GLN A 52 -46.14 1.85 21.06
N GLU A 53 -46.78 2.80 20.38
CA GLU A 53 -46.58 3.04 18.94
C GLU A 53 -45.15 3.50 18.64
N ARG A 54 -44.54 4.31 19.51
CA ARG A 54 -43.13 4.69 19.42
C ARG A 54 -42.19 3.49 19.56
N ALA A 55 -42.42 2.63 20.56
CA ALA A 55 -41.65 1.40 20.73
C ALA A 55 -41.78 0.49 19.51
N ARG A 56 -42.98 0.41 18.91
CA ARG A 56 -43.22 -0.35 17.68
C ARG A 56 -42.47 0.24 16.48
N ALA A 57 -42.49 1.56 16.29
CA ALA A 57 -41.72 2.25 15.26
C ALA A 57 -40.21 2.02 15.41
N GLN A 58 -39.70 1.96 16.65
CA GLN A 58 -38.30 1.63 16.93
C GLN A 58 -37.95 0.18 16.53
N LEU A 59 -38.86 -0.78 16.77
CA LEU A 59 -38.67 -2.16 16.31
C LEU A 59 -38.58 -2.23 14.78
N PHE A 60 -39.45 -1.53 14.06
CA PHE A 60 -39.39 -1.46 12.59
C PHE A 60 -38.09 -0.80 12.10
N ALA A 61 -37.64 0.29 12.72
CA ALA A 61 -36.37 0.91 12.37
C ALA A 61 -35.19 -0.07 12.55
N ARG A 62 -35.23 -0.91 13.60
CA ARG A 62 -34.22 -1.94 13.88
C ARG A 62 -34.22 -3.08 12.87
N MET A 63 -35.37 -3.41 12.26
CA MET A 63 -35.42 -4.41 11.17
C MET A 63 -34.49 -4.04 10.01
N GLY A 64 -34.38 -2.75 9.65
CA GLY A 64 -33.43 -2.30 8.62
C GLY A 64 -31.97 -2.62 8.97
N VAL A 65 -31.58 -2.39 10.23
CA VAL A 65 -30.23 -2.69 10.72
C VAL A 65 -29.97 -4.20 10.73
N ASP A 66 -30.97 -4.99 11.14
CA ASP A 66 -30.85 -6.44 11.22
C ASP A 66 -30.78 -7.08 9.82
N ILE A 67 -31.51 -6.54 8.83
CA ILE A 67 -31.40 -6.94 7.41
C ILE A 67 -30.00 -6.66 6.88
N VAL A 68 -29.47 -5.45 7.07
CA VAL A 68 -28.12 -5.09 6.62
C VAL A 68 -27.08 -5.99 7.29
N THR A 69 -27.20 -6.24 8.60
CA THR A 69 -26.31 -7.15 9.33
C THR A 69 -26.39 -8.58 8.78
N GLY A 70 -27.59 -9.05 8.44
CA GLY A 70 -27.82 -10.36 7.84
C GLY A 70 -27.18 -10.50 6.45
N VAL A 71 -27.32 -9.48 5.60
CA VAL A 71 -26.66 -9.43 4.29
C VAL A 71 -25.15 -9.42 4.44
N LEU A 72 -24.60 -8.54 5.29
CA LEU A 72 -23.16 -8.49 5.54
C LEU A 72 -22.62 -9.84 6.02
N ARG A 73 -23.31 -10.50 6.97
CA ARG A 73 -22.94 -11.84 7.44
C ARG A 73 -22.96 -12.86 6.31
N LYS A 74 -24.02 -12.90 5.52
CA LYS A 74 -24.16 -13.87 4.42
C LYS A 74 -23.07 -13.69 3.36
N GLU A 75 -22.77 -12.44 3.02
CA GLU A 75 -21.94 -12.12 1.86
C GLU A 75 -20.45 -11.97 2.20
N THR A 76 -20.08 -11.70 3.46
CA THR A 76 -18.69 -11.38 3.88
C THR A 76 -18.10 -12.29 4.96
N ALA A 77 -18.85 -13.29 5.44
CA ALA A 77 -18.38 -14.24 6.47
C ALA A 77 -17.72 -15.52 5.94
N ASP A 78 -17.80 -15.79 4.63
CA ASP A 78 -17.11 -16.93 4.02
C ASP A 78 -15.66 -16.56 3.72
N PRO A 79 -14.65 -17.23 4.34
CA PRO A 79 -13.26 -16.93 4.08
C PRO A 79 -12.83 -17.23 2.63
N ALA A 80 -13.53 -18.12 1.91
CA ALA A 80 -13.21 -18.44 0.51
C ALA A 80 -13.79 -17.41 -0.49
N ARG A 81 -14.64 -16.49 -0.02
CA ARG A 81 -15.39 -15.56 -0.89
C ARG A 81 -14.80 -14.15 -0.83
N THR A 82 -14.42 -13.63 -1.99
CA THR A 82 -14.04 -12.22 -2.13
C THR A 82 -15.27 -11.30 -2.08
N TRP A 83 -15.06 -10.02 -1.78
CA TRP A 83 -16.10 -8.98 -1.89
C TRP A 83 -15.44 -7.61 -2.04
N ALA A 84 -16.19 -6.63 -2.50
CA ALA A 84 -15.82 -5.21 -2.44
C ALA A 84 -17.01 -4.42 -1.89
N SER A 85 -16.75 -3.30 -1.23
CA SER A 85 -17.78 -2.43 -0.67
C SER A 85 -17.88 -1.13 -1.45
N LYS A 86 -19.10 -0.62 -1.54
CA LYS A 86 -19.46 0.73 -1.98
C LYS A 86 -20.40 1.32 -0.94
N PRO A 87 -20.46 2.65 -0.77
CA PRO A 87 -21.57 3.23 -0.04
C PRO A 87 -22.88 2.80 -0.72
N GLY A 88 -23.77 2.15 0.03
CA GLY A 88 -25.05 1.63 -0.44
C GLY A 88 -25.05 0.24 -1.08
N ALA A 89 -23.90 -0.40 -1.31
CA ALA A 89 -23.86 -1.72 -1.96
C ALA A 89 -22.62 -2.56 -1.63
N LEU A 90 -22.74 -3.88 -1.78
CA LEU A 90 -21.62 -4.80 -1.89
C LEU A 90 -21.54 -5.31 -3.31
N ILE A 91 -20.32 -5.61 -3.75
CA ILE A 91 -20.06 -6.34 -4.98
C ILE A 91 -19.47 -7.66 -4.56
N VAL A 92 -20.09 -8.74 -5.01
CA VAL A 92 -19.79 -10.10 -4.57
C VAL A 92 -19.66 -11.01 -5.79
N PRO A 93 -19.03 -12.19 -5.64
CA PRO A 93 -19.00 -13.19 -6.67
C PRO A 93 -20.38 -13.63 -7.10
N ASP A 94 -20.50 -13.91 -8.39
CA ASP A 94 -21.66 -14.57 -8.96
C ASP A 94 -21.59 -16.08 -8.61
N SER A 95 -22.68 -16.59 -8.04
CA SER A 95 -22.83 -17.99 -7.65
C SER A 95 -23.27 -18.89 -8.81
N ASP A 96 -23.59 -18.30 -9.97
CA ASP A 96 -24.33 -18.99 -11.03
C ASP A 96 -23.43 -19.87 -11.94
N GLY A 97 -22.11 -19.91 -11.69
CA GLY A 97 -21.15 -20.76 -12.40
C GLY A 97 -20.97 -22.17 -11.80
N ASN A 98 -20.66 -23.17 -12.64
CA ASN A 98 -20.28 -24.51 -12.19
C ASN A 98 -18.83 -24.85 -12.64
N PRO A 99 -17.83 -24.88 -11.73
CA PRO A 99 -17.90 -24.53 -10.30
C PRO A 99 -17.98 -23.01 -10.06
N PRO A 100 -18.57 -22.56 -8.94
CA PRO A 100 -18.70 -21.14 -8.62
C PRO A 100 -17.33 -20.48 -8.47
N GLN A 101 -17.18 -19.28 -9.03
CA GLN A 101 -15.92 -18.53 -8.99
C GLN A 101 -15.91 -17.58 -7.78
N LEU A 102 -15.66 -18.12 -6.59
CA LEU A 102 -15.70 -17.35 -5.33
C LEU A 102 -14.65 -16.24 -5.20
N THR A 103 -13.67 -16.18 -6.11
CA THR A 103 -12.60 -15.16 -6.12
C THR A 103 -12.85 -14.01 -7.10
N ARG A 104 -13.87 -14.07 -7.95
CA ARG A 104 -14.15 -13.06 -8.98
C ARG A 104 -15.45 -12.32 -8.70
N LEU A 105 -15.41 -10.99 -8.68
CA LEU A 105 -16.61 -10.15 -8.49
C LEU A 105 -17.53 -10.19 -9.72
N GLY A 106 -18.84 -10.24 -9.50
CA GLY A 106 -19.82 -10.38 -10.59
C GLY A 106 -21.20 -9.78 -10.35
N LYS A 107 -21.66 -9.73 -9.08
CA LYS A 107 -23.02 -9.30 -8.74
C LYS A 107 -23.03 -8.18 -7.71
N GLN A 108 -23.89 -7.19 -7.92
CA GLN A 108 -24.19 -6.18 -6.91
C GLN A 108 -25.30 -6.65 -5.96
N VAL A 109 -25.06 -6.50 -4.66
CA VAL A 109 -26.02 -6.71 -3.58
C VAL A 109 -26.27 -5.37 -2.89
N ASN A 110 -27.51 -4.90 -2.90
CA ASN A 110 -27.85 -3.59 -2.36
C ASN A 110 -27.87 -3.61 -0.83
N LEU A 111 -27.25 -2.60 -0.22
CA LEU A 111 -27.33 -2.29 1.22
C LEU A 111 -28.32 -1.14 1.49
N HIS A 112 -29.31 -0.99 0.62
CA HIS A 112 -30.38 -0.01 0.71
C HIS A 112 -31.73 -0.64 0.35
N SER A 113 -32.81 -0.01 0.81
CA SER A 113 -34.21 -0.48 0.61
C SER A 113 -34.76 -0.32 -0.82
N GLY A 114 -34.08 0.47 -1.66
CA GLY A 114 -34.35 0.61 -3.10
C GLY A 114 -34.57 2.07 -3.51
N LEU A 115 -34.43 2.36 -4.80
CA LEU A 115 -34.86 3.64 -5.37
C LEU A 115 -36.39 3.65 -5.54
N PRO A 116 -37.08 4.73 -5.16
CA PRO A 116 -38.49 4.92 -5.48
C PRO A 116 -38.70 5.15 -6.98
N SER A 117 -39.86 4.76 -7.51
CA SER A 117 -40.26 5.10 -8.87
C SER A 117 -40.39 6.61 -9.09
N PRO A 118 -40.18 7.10 -10.33
CA PRO A 118 -40.33 8.53 -10.65
C PRO A 118 -41.68 9.13 -10.27
N SER A 119 -42.76 8.34 -10.32
CA SER A 119 -44.11 8.81 -9.96
C SER A 119 -44.28 9.07 -8.47
N LEU A 120 -43.59 8.33 -7.61
CA LEU A 120 -43.59 8.55 -6.15
C LEU A 120 -42.74 9.75 -5.73
N LEU A 121 -41.79 10.16 -6.58
CA LEU A 121 -40.93 11.32 -6.36
C LEU A 121 -41.60 12.64 -6.77
N ASP A 122 -42.70 12.59 -7.53
CA ASP A 122 -43.46 13.77 -7.95
C ASP A 122 -44.04 14.51 -6.73
N PRO A 123 -43.72 15.80 -6.51
CA PRO A 123 -44.32 16.63 -5.46
C PRO A 123 -45.86 16.69 -5.53
N GLY A 124 -46.46 16.47 -6.71
CA GLY A 124 -47.90 16.42 -6.96
C GLY A 124 -48.58 15.10 -6.59
N PHE A 125 -47.82 14.06 -6.21
CA PHE A 125 -48.36 12.75 -5.85
C PHE A 125 -49.26 12.85 -4.60
N LYS A 126 -50.54 12.46 -4.77
CA LYS A 126 -51.63 12.73 -3.82
C LYS A 126 -51.75 11.76 -2.63
N PRO A 127 -51.38 10.47 -2.74
CA PRO A 127 -51.22 9.62 -1.56
C PRO A 127 -49.96 10.01 -0.77
N ILE A 128 -50.03 11.11 -0.01
CA ILE A 128 -48.89 11.65 0.75
C ILE A 128 -48.27 10.59 1.65
N VAL A 129 -49.08 9.70 2.24
CA VAL A 129 -48.62 8.61 3.09
C VAL A 129 -47.69 7.63 2.36
N LEU A 130 -47.85 7.42 1.04
CA LEU A 130 -47.02 6.50 0.26
C LEU A 130 -45.74 7.14 -0.30
N ARG A 131 -45.53 8.44 -0.08
CA ARG A 131 -44.29 9.13 -0.50
C ARG A 131 -43.06 8.44 0.10
N PRO A 132 -41.93 8.41 -0.61
CA PRO A 132 -40.75 7.70 -0.17
C PRO A 132 -40.14 8.33 1.08
N ALA A 133 -39.33 7.55 1.78
CA ALA A 133 -38.66 8.03 2.98
C ALA A 133 -37.43 8.85 2.59
N ASP A 134 -37.37 10.12 2.99
CA ASP A 134 -36.14 10.91 2.85
C ASP A 134 -35.25 10.70 4.08
N LEU A 135 -34.03 10.21 3.86
CA LEU A 135 -33.05 9.99 4.92
C LEU A 135 -32.23 11.25 5.24
N ASN A 136 -32.12 12.21 4.32
CA ASN A 136 -31.30 13.41 4.51
C ASN A 136 -32.10 14.56 5.14
N ILE A 137 -32.65 14.31 6.33
CA ILE A 137 -33.43 15.30 7.06
C ILE A 137 -32.54 16.28 7.83
N GLN A 138 -33.08 17.46 8.11
CA GLN A 138 -32.55 18.32 9.17
C GLN A 138 -32.80 17.64 10.53
N THR A 139 -31.89 17.86 11.49
CA THR A 139 -32.06 17.34 12.86
C THR A 139 -31.98 18.47 13.88
N PHE A 140 -32.65 18.33 15.03
CA PHE A 140 -32.57 19.32 16.11
C PHE A 140 -31.16 19.58 16.65
N ALA A 141 -30.23 18.63 16.49
CA ALA A 141 -28.86 18.79 16.94
C ALA A 141 -28.01 19.72 16.05
N ASP A 142 -28.49 20.01 14.84
CA ASP A 142 -27.75 20.64 13.74
C ASP A 142 -28.45 21.93 13.28
N GLN A 143 -28.74 22.82 14.24
CA GLN A 143 -29.61 24.01 14.04
C GLN A 143 -28.88 25.35 13.93
N ASN A 144 -27.57 25.41 14.19
CA ASN A 144 -26.81 26.66 14.14
C ASN A 144 -25.41 26.48 13.51
N PRO A 145 -25.26 26.66 12.18
CA PRO A 145 -26.33 26.87 11.20
C PRO A 145 -27.18 25.60 10.96
N PRO A 146 -28.44 25.74 10.48
CA PRO A 146 -29.29 24.64 10.02
C PRO A 146 -28.58 23.76 8.99
N THR A 147 -28.51 22.46 9.24
CA THR A 147 -27.82 21.51 8.35
C THR A 147 -28.46 20.11 8.40
N HIS A 148 -28.21 19.30 7.38
CA HIS A 148 -28.83 17.99 7.20
C HIS A 148 -27.97 16.85 7.77
N LEU A 149 -28.59 15.70 7.97
CA LEU A 149 -28.00 14.54 8.63
C LEU A 149 -26.81 13.93 7.88
N ILE A 150 -26.92 13.80 6.55
CA ILE A 150 -25.97 13.07 5.73
C ILE A 150 -25.11 14.03 4.90
N THR A 151 -25.73 14.99 4.21
CA THR A 151 -25.01 15.91 3.31
C THR A 151 -25.71 17.25 3.15
N ASP A 152 -24.93 18.32 3.03
CA ASP A 152 -25.39 19.69 2.73
C ASP A 152 -24.84 20.19 1.38
N GLN A 153 -24.54 19.27 0.45
CA GLN A 153 -24.08 19.66 -0.88
C GLN A 153 -25.11 20.57 -1.58
N PRO A 154 -24.67 21.61 -2.32
CA PRO A 154 -25.51 22.76 -2.68
C PRO A 154 -26.52 22.51 -3.82
N GLN A 155 -26.46 21.38 -4.52
CA GLN A 155 -27.36 21.06 -5.64
C GLN A 155 -27.86 19.61 -5.50
N ASP A 156 -29.19 19.43 -5.52
CA ASP A 156 -29.81 18.09 -5.52
C ASP A 156 -29.65 17.41 -6.90
N PRO A 157 -29.06 16.19 -6.95
CA PRO A 157 -28.94 15.36 -8.15
C PRO A 157 -30.20 15.17 -8.98
N ALA A 158 -31.36 15.11 -8.32
CA ALA A 158 -32.66 14.87 -8.95
C ALA A 158 -33.44 16.17 -9.19
N ASN A 159 -33.02 17.29 -8.61
CA ASN A 159 -33.66 18.58 -8.76
C ASN A 159 -32.66 19.74 -8.57
N PRO A 160 -31.98 20.21 -9.63
CA PRO A 160 -31.00 21.28 -9.53
C PRO A 160 -31.53 22.62 -8.97
N ALA A 161 -32.85 22.82 -8.92
CA ALA A 161 -33.49 23.98 -8.29
C ALA A 161 -33.70 23.82 -6.77
N SER A 162 -33.54 22.61 -6.22
CA SER A 162 -33.54 22.36 -4.79
C SER A 162 -32.19 22.73 -4.18
N PRO A 163 -32.14 23.62 -3.18
CA PRO A 163 -30.90 23.98 -2.49
C PRO A 163 -30.40 22.88 -1.54
N VAL A 164 -31.14 21.77 -1.42
CA VAL A 164 -30.89 20.66 -0.48
C VAL A 164 -30.98 19.35 -1.23
N VAL A 165 -29.96 18.51 -1.10
CA VAL A 165 -29.95 17.12 -1.57
C VAL A 165 -30.93 16.28 -0.77
N LYS A 166 -31.87 15.61 -1.44
CA LYS A 166 -32.71 14.59 -0.82
C LYS A 166 -32.15 13.19 -1.06
N LEU A 167 -32.35 12.28 -0.10
CA LEU A 167 -31.98 10.87 -0.22
C LEU A 167 -33.23 9.99 -0.08
N PRO A 168 -34.13 10.00 -1.09
CA PRO A 168 -35.35 9.25 -1.04
C PRO A 168 -35.07 7.75 -1.24
N VAL A 169 -35.58 6.93 -0.33
CA VAL A 169 -35.51 5.47 -0.40
C VAL A 169 -36.90 4.85 -0.29
N ARG A 170 -37.05 3.67 -0.89
CA ARG A 170 -38.32 2.95 -0.94
C ARG A 170 -38.69 2.37 0.43
N TRP A 171 -39.98 2.44 0.77
CA TRP A 171 -40.53 1.76 1.94
C TRP A 171 -40.60 0.24 1.76
N ILE A 172 -40.26 -0.49 2.81
CA ILE A 172 -40.57 -1.91 2.96
C ILE A 172 -41.66 -2.02 4.01
N TYR A 173 -42.81 -2.55 3.63
CA TYR A 173 -43.98 -2.66 4.49
C TYR A 173 -43.99 -3.97 5.25
N VAL A 174 -44.52 -3.95 6.47
CA VAL A 174 -44.64 -5.12 7.36
C VAL A 174 -46.11 -5.40 7.62
N ARG A 175 -46.52 -6.64 7.37
CA ARG A 175 -47.88 -7.13 7.63
C ARG A 175 -48.01 -7.73 9.04
N ALA A 176 -49.24 -7.88 9.52
CA ALA A 176 -49.52 -8.35 10.88
C ALA A 176 -48.95 -9.75 11.18
N ASP A 177 -48.86 -10.62 10.17
CA ASP A 177 -48.21 -11.93 10.24
C ASP A 177 -46.67 -11.91 10.17
N GLY A 178 -46.07 -10.72 10.01
CA GLY A 178 -44.64 -10.52 9.88
C GLY A 178 -44.10 -10.62 8.46
N THR A 179 -44.94 -10.91 7.46
CA THR A 179 -44.51 -10.92 6.05
C THR A 179 -44.14 -9.51 5.57
N LEU A 180 -43.12 -9.44 4.71
CA LEU A 180 -42.64 -8.19 4.12
C LEU A 180 -43.30 -7.97 2.76
N ASP A 181 -43.75 -6.74 2.51
CA ASP A 181 -44.30 -6.29 1.25
C ASP A 181 -43.41 -5.19 0.66
N TYR A 182 -42.84 -5.47 -0.52
CA TYR A 182 -41.89 -4.60 -1.22
C TYR A 182 -42.57 -3.73 -2.30
N ALA A 183 -43.89 -3.85 -2.46
CA ALA A 183 -44.64 -3.03 -3.39
C ALA A 183 -44.67 -1.57 -2.92
N GLU A 184 -44.42 -0.66 -3.86
CA GLU A 184 -44.48 0.79 -3.62
C GLU A 184 -45.90 1.27 -3.28
N SER A 185 -46.90 0.58 -3.84
CA SER A 185 -48.32 0.71 -3.52
C SER A 185 -48.81 -0.64 -3.00
N PRO A 186 -48.69 -0.92 -1.69
CA PRO A 186 -49.05 -2.21 -1.12
C PRO A 186 -50.58 -2.42 -1.15
N ASP A 187 -51.00 -3.69 -1.24
CA ASP A 187 -52.43 -4.04 -1.26
C ASP A 187 -53.09 -3.80 0.11
N LEU A 188 -53.99 -2.82 0.15
CA LEU A 188 -54.76 -2.38 1.32
C LEU A 188 -56.12 -3.08 1.45
N THR A 189 -56.44 -4.03 0.57
CA THR A 189 -57.72 -4.77 0.62
C THR A 189 -57.65 -6.01 1.54
N ARG A 190 -56.43 -6.44 1.91
CA ARG A 190 -56.17 -7.63 2.74
C ARG A 190 -56.49 -7.41 4.22
N ALA A 191 -57.78 -7.34 4.56
CA ALA A 191 -58.24 -7.10 5.93
C ALA A 191 -57.82 -8.19 6.95
N SER A 192 -57.59 -9.43 6.51
CA SER A 192 -57.13 -10.52 7.38
C SER A 192 -55.65 -10.43 7.75
N ASN A 193 -54.86 -9.66 7.00
CA ASN A 193 -53.44 -9.46 7.24
C ASN A 193 -53.04 -8.00 6.93
N PRO A 194 -53.47 -7.05 7.79
CA PRO A 194 -53.28 -5.63 7.55
C PRO A 194 -51.82 -5.22 7.70
N LEU A 195 -51.47 -4.06 7.13
CA LEU A 195 -50.20 -3.40 7.34
C LEU A 195 -50.11 -2.85 8.77
N VAL A 196 -49.00 -3.15 9.43
CA VAL A 196 -48.74 -2.77 10.82
C VAL A 196 -47.55 -1.83 10.99
N GLY A 197 -46.73 -1.71 9.95
CA GLY A 197 -45.56 -0.86 9.97
C GLY A 197 -44.85 -0.83 8.64
N ARG A 198 -43.79 -0.02 8.59
CA ARG A 198 -42.85 0.02 7.49
C ARG A 198 -41.51 0.53 7.95
N PHE A 199 -40.47 0.23 7.18
CA PHE A 199 -39.14 0.77 7.41
C PHE A 199 -38.42 1.00 6.10
N ALA A 200 -37.41 1.86 6.14
CA ALA A 200 -36.49 2.07 5.03
C ALA A 200 -35.09 2.28 5.59
N TYR A 201 -34.09 2.00 4.75
CA TYR A 201 -32.69 2.08 5.14
C TYR A 201 -31.75 2.36 3.97
N TRP A 202 -30.61 2.95 4.30
CA TRP A 202 -29.42 3.08 3.47
C TRP A 202 -28.17 2.89 4.34
N THR A 203 -27.14 2.25 3.78
CA THR A 203 -25.92 1.92 4.51
C THR A 203 -24.74 2.58 3.83
N ASP A 204 -23.96 3.33 4.60
CA ASP A 204 -22.72 3.96 4.15
C ASP A 204 -21.51 3.05 4.43
N ASP A 205 -20.45 3.22 3.65
CA ASP A 205 -19.13 2.63 3.90
C ASP A 205 -18.21 3.72 4.46
N GLU A 206 -17.80 3.57 5.71
CA GLU A 206 -16.98 4.57 6.42
C GLU A 206 -15.53 4.60 5.94
N SER A 207 -15.04 3.56 5.25
CA SER A 207 -13.74 3.62 4.58
C SER A 207 -13.77 4.52 3.35
N SER A 208 -14.94 4.91 2.83
CA SER A 208 -15.06 5.92 1.76
C SER A 208 -14.99 7.36 2.28
N LYS A 209 -14.57 7.58 3.53
CA LYS A 209 -14.50 8.89 4.21
C LYS A 209 -13.14 9.12 4.87
N ILE A 210 -12.80 10.38 5.14
CA ILE A 210 -11.59 10.78 5.85
C ILE A 210 -11.77 10.54 7.34
N ASN A 211 -10.91 9.73 7.94
CA ASN A 211 -10.92 9.47 9.38
C ASN A 211 -10.16 10.57 10.14
N LEU A 212 -10.89 11.36 10.93
CA LEU A 212 -10.36 12.51 11.67
C LEU A 212 -9.41 12.16 12.81
N ASN A 213 -9.41 10.91 13.27
CA ASN A 213 -8.49 10.44 14.32
C ASN A 213 -7.12 10.05 13.77
N THR A 214 -7.07 9.65 12.50
CA THR A 214 -5.85 9.15 11.85
C THR A 214 -5.26 10.13 10.84
N ALA A 215 -6.09 10.94 10.18
CA ALA A 215 -5.68 11.90 9.16
C ALA A 215 -5.13 13.20 9.79
N TRP A 216 -4.21 13.85 9.08
CA TRP A 216 -3.67 15.14 9.49
C TRP A 216 -3.34 15.98 8.25
N LYS A 217 -2.10 15.90 7.76
CA LYS A 217 -1.62 16.66 6.60
C LYS A 217 -0.43 15.97 5.96
N ARG A 218 -0.22 16.27 4.68
CA ARG A 218 0.94 15.79 3.93
C ARG A 218 2.01 16.89 3.88
N ASN A 219 3.27 16.51 4.12
CA ASN A 219 4.38 17.44 3.95
C ASN A 219 4.79 17.56 2.48
N PRO A 220 5.35 18.70 2.07
CA PRO A 220 6.09 18.78 0.83
C PRO A 220 7.30 17.83 0.79
N ALA A 221 7.68 17.36 -0.40
CA ALA A 221 8.87 16.55 -0.56
C ALA A 221 10.12 17.38 -0.24
N GLY A 222 10.94 16.92 0.71
CA GLY A 222 12.28 17.45 0.93
C GLY A 222 12.44 18.66 1.85
N SER A 223 11.38 19.26 2.40
CA SER A 223 11.46 20.19 3.54
C SER A 223 10.09 20.65 4.02
N ALA A 224 10.05 21.11 5.27
CA ALA A 224 8.88 21.73 5.90
C ALA A 224 8.65 23.17 5.40
N PRO A 225 7.40 23.61 5.20
CA PRO A 225 7.10 25.04 5.10
C PRO A 225 7.48 25.76 6.39
N ALA A 226 8.10 26.94 6.28
CA ALA A 226 8.46 27.75 7.44
C ALA A 226 7.21 28.12 8.26
N GLY A 227 7.24 27.86 9.57
CA GLY A 227 6.18 28.25 10.52
C GLY A 227 5.02 27.25 10.68
N LEU A 228 5.05 26.09 10.02
CA LEU A 228 4.07 25.01 10.20
C LEU A 228 4.69 23.79 10.89
N VAL A 229 3.89 23.04 11.65
CA VAL A 229 4.34 21.78 12.26
C VAL A 229 4.62 20.76 11.16
N VAL A 230 5.64 19.92 11.30
CA VAL A 230 5.97 18.90 10.30
C VAL A 230 5.30 17.60 10.66
N ASN A 231 4.66 16.93 9.70
CA ASN A 231 4.22 15.56 9.90
C ASN A 231 5.47 14.63 9.94
N THR A 232 5.88 14.18 11.12
CA THR A 232 7.09 13.35 11.27
C THR A 232 6.90 11.89 10.84
N PHE A 233 5.66 11.49 10.52
CA PHE A 233 5.35 10.15 10.04
C PHE A 233 5.69 9.99 8.56
N SER A 234 5.80 8.75 8.11
CA SER A 234 6.08 8.46 6.69
C SER A 234 4.95 8.93 5.78
N ALA A 235 5.28 9.19 4.50
CA ALA A 235 4.33 9.63 3.49
C ALA A 235 3.17 8.63 3.23
N SER A 236 3.32 7.40 3.71
CA SER A 236 2.36 6.31 3.55
C SER A 236 1.65 5.94 4.86
N HIS A 237 1.94 6.67 5.94
CA HIS A 237 1.21 6.59 7.20
C HIS A 237 -0.17 7.28 7.06
N PRO A 238 -1.24 6.80 7.72
CA PRO A 238 -2.58 7.40 7.60
C PRO A 238 -2.68 8.91 7.91
N THR A 239 -1.74 9.45 8.70
CA THR A 239 -1.61 10.90 8.95
C THR A 239 -1.32 11.72 7.70
N SER A 240 -0.82 11.08 6.65
CA SER A 240 -0.54 11.72 5.36
C SER A 240 -1.79 11.95 4.50
N VAL A 241 -2.97 11.45 4.91
CA VAL A 241 -4.24 11.87 4.31
C VAL A 241 -4.47 13.33 4.66
N ASN A 242 -4.52 14.19 3.64
CA ASN A 242 -4.43 15.63 3.80
C ASN A 242 -5.80 16.27 4.09
N VAL A 243 -6.15 16.42 5.37
CA VAL A 243 -7.42 17.02 5.80
C VAL A 243 -7.53 18.50 5.40
N ALA A 244 -6.40 19.18 5.16
CA ALA A 244 -6.39 20.56 4.68
C ALA A 244 -6.92 20.70 3.24
N SER A 245 -7.20 19.59 2.55
CA SER A 245 -7.87 19.60 1.25
C SER A 245 -9.38 19.87 1.36
N LEU A 246 -9.96 19.79 2.57
CA LEU A 246 -11.35 20.15 2.79
C LEU A 246 -11.59 21.64 2.53
N LYS A 247 -12.72 21.98 1.91
CA LYS A 247 -13.07 23.37 1.60
C LYS A 247 -13.13 24.20 2.90
N GLY A 248 -12.34 25.28 2.94
CA GLY A 248 -12.25 26.18 4.09
C GLY A 248 -11.29 25.71 5.20
N MET A 249 -10.69 24.52 5.08
CA MET A 249 -9.69 24.04 6.03
C MET A 249 -8.31 24.61 5.69
N THR A 250 -7.59 25.11 6.69
CA THR A 250 -6.19 25.56 6.53
C THR A 250 -5.21 24.55 7.13
N ALA A 251 -3.94 24.63 6.76
CA ALA A 251 -2.90 23.79 7.36
C ALA A 251 -2.76 24.03 8.89
N GLN A 252 -2.99 25.26 9.35
CA GLN A 252 -3.00 25.60 10.77
C GLN A 252 -4.20 24.99 11.50
N MET A 253 -5.38 24.98 10.88
CA MET A 253 -6.55 24.29 11.44
C MET A 253 -6.32 22.78 11.51
N ALA A 254 -5.64 22.19 10.52
CA ALA A 254 -5.25 20.79 10.55
C ALA A 254 -4.29 20.47 11.71
N ASP A 255 -3.35 21.38 11.99
CA ASP A 255 -2.49 21.28 13.16
C ASP A 255 -3.32 21.34 14.45
N VAL A 256 -4.21 22.32 14.61
CA VAL A 256 -5.06 22.41 15.80
C VAL A 256 -5.93 21.16 16.00
N LEU A 257 -6.52 20.61 14.93
CA LEU A 257 -7.29 19.36 14.97
C LEU A 257 -6.43 18.20 15.48
N HIS A 258 -5.26 17.98 14.87
CA HIS A 258 -4.39 16.89 15.25
C HIS A 258 -3.78 17.08 16.65
N GLY A 259 -3.46 18.33 17.01
CA GLY A 259 -2.97 18.75 18.32
C GLY A 259 -3.96 18.47 19.46
N THR A 260 -5.27 18.45 19.17
CA THR A 260 -6.31 18.06 20.13
C THR A 260 -6.23 16.57 20.48
N ILE A 261 -5.87 15.74 19.51
CA ILE A 261 -5.69 14.30 19.70
C ILE A 261 -4.34 14.05 20.39
N THR A 262 -3.28 14.72 19.93
CA THR A 262 -1.91 14.58 20.44
C THR A 262 -1.26 15.95 20.61
N PRO A 263 -1.11 16.49 21.83
CA PRO A 263 -0.68 17.88 22.06
C PRO A 263 0.64 18.32 21.40
N ASN A 264 1.56 17.38 21.17
CA ASN A 264 2.84 17.63 20.48
C ASN A 264 2.90 17.05 19.07
N HIS A 265 1.75 16.67 18.49
CA HIS A 265 1.63 16.01 17.19
C HIS A 265 2.37 14.67 17.11
N LEU A 266 2.56 14.02 18.26
CA LEU A 266 3.17 12.72 18.42
C LEU A 266 2.24 11.83 19.26
N TYR A 267 1.89 10.66 18.73
CA TYR A 267 1.04 9.69 19.45
C TYR A 267 1.68 9.11 20.71
N THR A 268 2.97 9.36 20.96
CA THR A 268 3.67 8.93 22.18
C THR A 268 3.21 9.69 23.42
N ASP A 269 2.60 10.86 23.23
CA ASP A 269 2.31 11.80 24.32
C ASP A 269 0.83 11.77 24.74
N LEU A 270 0.09 10.74 24.33
CA LEU A 270 -1.32 10.56 24.68
C LEU A 270 -1.55 10.52 26.20
N ASP A 271 -0.59 9.99 26.95
CA ASP A 271 -0.63 9.88 28.42
C ASP A 271 -0.08 11.12 29.16
N ASN A 272 0.17 12.25 28.47
CA ASN A 272 0.68 13.44 29.13
C ASN A 272 -0.31 13.94 30.20
N PRO A 273 0.07 13.95 31.50
CA PRO A 273 -0.84 14.29 32.58
C PRO A 273 -1.25 15.78 32.60
N GLU A 274 -0.46 16.67 31.98
CA GLU A 274 -0.76 18.11 31.92
C GLU A 274 -1.74 18.44 30.78
N LYS A 275 -1.76 17.64 29.71
CA LYS A 275 -2.65 17.76 28.55
C LYS A 275 -2.94 16.35 27.98
N PRO A 276 -3.91 15.61 28.54
CA PRO A 276 -4.20 14.27 28.03
C PRO A 276 -4.78 14.38 26.61
N GLY A 277 -4.17 13.66 25.67
CA GLY A 277 -4.69 13.53 24.32
C GLY A 277 -5.98 12.71 24.30
N ARG A 278 -6.90 13.01 23.37
CA ARG A 278 -8.16 12.25 23.24
C ARG A 278 -8.58 12.08 21.80
N PHE A 279 -8.89 10.84 21.42
CA PHE A 279 -9.54 10.55 20.14
C PHE A 279 -11.00 11.00 20.14
N PHE A 280 -11.48 11.41 18.97
CA PHE A 280 -12.87 11.77 18.75
C PHE A 280 -13.74 10.52 18.69
N ASN A 281 -14.87 10.53 19.41
CA ASN A 281 -15.87 9.45 19.35
C ASN A 281 -17.01 9.77 18.36
N SER A 282 -16.99 10.96 17.77
CA SER A 282 -17.94 11.39 16.75
C SER A 282 -17.36 12.57 15.97
N PRO A 283 -17.64 12.70 14.66
CA PRO A 283 -17.30 13.90 13.90
C PRO A 283 -17.92 15.19 14.48
N ARG A 284 -19.00 15.07 15.27
CA ARG A 284 -19.66 16.20 15.94
C ARG A 284 -18.76 16.90 16.95
N GLU A 285 -17.86 16.16 17.61
CA GLU A 285 -16.98 16.69 18.66
C GLU A 285 -16.02 17.76 18.11
N VAL A 286 -15.62 17.63 16.84
CA VAL A 286 -14.71 18.58 16.19
C VAL A 286 -15.32 19.98 16.03
N ARG A 287 -16.65 20.09 15.97
CA ARG A 287 -17.34 21.38 15.88
C ARG A 287 -17.17 22.20 17.17
N ALA A 288 -16.94 21.56 18.30
CA ALA A 288 -16.71 22.23 19.58
C ALA A 288 -15.36 22.96 19.65
N LEU A 289 -14.47 22.76 18.66
CA LEU A 289 -13.17 23.45 18.60
C LEU A 289 -13.27 24.92 18.17
N GLY A 290 -14.39 25.34 17.56
CA GLY A 290 -14.62 26.73 17.19
C GLY A 290 -15.59 26.94 16.02
N ALA A 291 -15.94 28.19 15.74
CA ALA A 291 -16.86 28.57 14.67
C ALA A 291 -16.33 28.19 13.28
N GLU A 292 -15.04 28.36 13.03
CA GLU A 292 -14.40 27.97 11.77
C GLU A 292 -14.47 26.45 11.53
N PHE A 293 -14.22 25.65 12.57
CA PHE A 293 -14.39 24.19 12.53
C PHE A 293 -15.84 23.81 12.28
N THR A 294 -16.80 24.49 12.92
CA THR A 294 -18.22 24.26 12.69
C THR A 294 -18.58 24.48 11.22
N SER A 295 -18.12 25.57 10.60
CA SER A 295 -18.36 25.85 9.18
C SER A 295 -17.78 24.76 8.27
N VAL A 296 -16.50 24.43 8.43
CA VAL A 296 -15.80 23.43 7.59
C VAL A 296 -16.42 22.06 7.73
N PHE A 297 -16.63 21.57 8.95
CA PHE A 297 -17.14 20.22 9.18
C PHE A 297 -18.65 20.09 8.98
N ASN A 298 -19.40 21.20 8.94
CA ASN A 298 -20.76 21.20 8.43
C ASN A 298 -20.79 21.04 6.91
N ALA A 299 -19.90 21.72 6.17
CA ALA A 299 -19.79 21.54 4.73
C ALA A 299 -19.25 20.15 4.34
N ALA A 300 -18.35 19.59 5.15
CA ALA A 300 -17.64 18.34 4.89
C ALA A 300 -18.26 17.10 5.57
N LYS A 301 -19.47 17.16 6.16
CA LYS A 301 -20.07 16.04 6.90
C LYS A 301 -20.13 14.74 6.11
N PHE A 302 -20.39 14.84 4.80
CA PHE A 302 -20.50 13.70 3.91
C PHE A 302 -19.15 13.02 3.66
N GLU A 303 -18.05 13.71 3.93
CA GLU A 303 -16.70 13.35 3.56
C GLU A 303 -15.89 12.79 4.74
N VAL A 304 -16.37 12.91 5.98
CA VAL A 304 -15.59 12.67 7.20
C VAL A 304 -16.20 11.62 8.11
N THR A 305 -15.32 10.91 8.82
CA THR A 305 -15.67 9.94 9.86
C THR A 305 -14.70 10.03 11.02
N HIS A 306 -15.02 9.40 12.15
CA HIS A 306 -14.11 9.25 13.29
C HIS A 306 -13.54 7.83 13.40
N TYR A 307 -14.12 6.88 12.67
CA TYR A 307 -13.77 5.47 12.80
C TYR A 307 -14.00 4.73 11.48
N ASN A 308 -12.92 4.24 10.90
CA ASN A 308 -12.94 3.35 9.74
C ASN A 308 -11.76 2.37 9.84
N HIS A 309 -11.89 1.24 9.15
CA HIS A 309 -10.77 0.35 8.88
C HIS A 309 -11.11 -0.60 7.74
N ASP A 310 -10.07 -1.09 7.08
CA ASP A 310 -10.14 -2.16 6.11
C ASP A 310 -9.73 -3.50 6.77
N PRO A 311 -10.22 -4.64 6.26
CA PRO A 311 -9.86 -5.97 6.79
C PRO A 311 -8.40 -6.37 6.51
N ASP A 312 -7.65 -5.58 5.72
CA ASP A 312 -6.28 -5.79 5.25
C ASP A 312 -5.98 -7.22 4.78
N THR A 313 -6.95 -7.78 4.05
CA THR A 313 -6.86 -9.06 3.35
C THR A 313 -6.58 -8.86 1.87
N THR A 314 -5.96 -9.85 1.26
CA THR A 314 -5.77 -9.97 -0.18
C THR A 314 -7.10 -10.20 -0.89
N PHE A 315 -7.11 -10.17 -2.22
CA PHE A 315 -8.28 -10.55 -3.02
C PHE A 315 -8.67 -12.03 -2.81
N PHE A 316 -7.73 -12.91 -2.42
CA PHE A 316 -8.00 -14.28 -1.97
C PHE A 316 -8.58 -14.36 -0.55
N ASN A 317 -8.78 -13.21 0.09
CA ASN A 317 -9.22 -13.06 1.47
C ASN A 317 -8.26 -13.69 2.50
N GLU A 318 -6.97 -13.77 2.14
CA GLU A 318 -5.88 -14.17 3.02
C GLU A 318 -5.25 -12.92 3.66
N PRO A 319 -4.67 -12.96 4.88
CA PRO A 319 -4.00 -11.80 5.46
C PRO A 319 -2.80 -11.35 4.61
N ARG A 320 -2.69 -10.03 4.34
CA ARG A 320 -1.53 -9.48 3.61
C ARG A 320 -0.22 -9.68 4.37
N ILE A 321 0.87 -9.87 3.62
CA ILE A 321 2.22 -9.99 4.16
C ILE A 321 2.77 -8.58 4.41
N VAL A 322 3.20 -8.30 5.63
CA VAL A 322 3.89 -7.06 5.97
C VAL A 322 5.30 -7.09 5.41
N LEU A 323 5.68 -6.06 4.64
CA LEU A 323 7.02 -5.87 4.06
C LEU A 323 8.04 -5.48 5.14
N THR A 324 8.38 -6.43 5.99
CA THR A 324 9.35 -6.29 7.08
C THR A 324 10.03 -7.62 7.39
N THR A 325 11.27 -7.58 7.86
CA THR A 325 11.96 -8.75 8.46
C THR A 325 11.94 -8.71 9.99
N GLN A 326 11.43 -7.63 10.57
CA GLN A 326 11.40 -7.37 12.01
C GLN A 326 10.03 -7.67 12.61
N LYS A 327 9.98 -8.52 13.63
CA LYS A 327 8.73 -8.90 14.29
C LYS A 327 7.98 -7.69 14.89
N LYS A 328 8.73 -6.72 15.40
CA LYS A 328 8.20 -5.45 15.95
C LYS A 328 7.24 -4.76 14.98
N HIS A 329 7.59 -4.72 13.69
CA HIS A 329 6.83 -4.02 12.67
C HIS A 329 5.68 -4.87 12.10
N ALA A 330 5.78 -6.20 12.20
CA ALA A 330 4.74 -7.12 11.75
C ALA A 330 3.49 -7.14 12.64
N LYS A 331 3.64 -6.85 13.94
CA LYS A 331 2.53 -6.74 14.92
C LYS A 331 1.58 -7.95 14.94
N GLY A 332 2.13 -9.16 14.84
CA GLY A 332 1.37 -10.41 14.85
C GLY A 332 0.84 -10.87 13.49
N ARG A 333 1.08 -10.08 12.43
CA ARG A 333 0.68 -10.40 11.06
C ARG A 333 1.77 -11.19 10.32
N PRO A 334 1.45 -11.90 9.23
CA PRO A 334 2.46 -12.54 8.39
C PRO A 334 3.48 -11.52 7.88
N PHE A 335 4.77 -11.86 7.93
CA PHE A 335 5.87 -11.00 7.47
C PHE A 335 6.99 -11.85 6.86
N LEU A 336 8.07 -11.21 6.40
CA LEU A 336 9.24 -11.89 5.85
C LEU A 336 10.16 -12.35 6.99
N ASP A 337 9.71 -13.33 7.78
CA ASP A 337 10.51 -13.90 8.88
C ASP A 337 11.70 -14.68 8.31
N ILE A 338 12.85 -14.01 8.19
CA ILE A 338 14.10 -14.61 7.69
C ILE A 338 15.22 -14.57 8.73
N LEU A 339 15.01 -13.88 9.84
CA LEU A 339 16.05 -13.65 10.85
C LEU A 339 16.00 -14.77 11.90
N LYS A 340 17.18 -15.15 12.41
CA LYS A 340 17.24 -16.01 13.59
C LYS A 340 16.68 -15.33 14.82
N ASN A 341 17.00 -14.05 14.98
CA ASN A 341 16.46 -13.20 16.01
C ASN A 341 15.71 -12.02 15.35
N PRO A 342 14.43 -12.18 15.01
CA PRO A 342 13.61 -11.11 14.44
C PRO A 342 13.13 -10.09 15.48
N GLY A 343 13.54 -10.22 16.74
CA GLY A 343 13.11 -9.36 17.84
C GLY A 343 11.77 -9.77 18.45
N THR A 344 11.13 -8.82 19.14
CA THR A 344 9.82 -9.00 19.79
C THR A 344 8.82 -8.01 19.21
N ASP A 345 7.57 -7.99 19.71
CA ASP A 345 6.56 -7.03 19.24
C ASP A 345 6.88 -5.58 19.65
N THR A 346 7.84 -5.37 20.56
CA THR A 346 8.26 -4.05 21.09
C THR A 346 9.70 -3.70 20.78
N THR A 347 10.58 -4.70 20.56
CA THR A 347 12.01 -4.49 20.32
C THR A 347 12.43 -4.98 18.94
N LEU A 348 13.33 -4.24 18.29
CA LEU A 348 13.97 -4.67 17.05
C LEU A 348 14.87 -5.89 17.31
N GLY A 349 14.97 -6.76 16.30
CA GLY A 349 15.88 -7.90 16.26
C GLY A 349 17.26 -7.53 15.72
N ASP A 350 17.95 -8.54 15.22
CA ASP A 350 19.26 -8.38 14.58
C ASP A 350 19.13 -7.49 13.32
N ASP A 351 20.18 -6.71 13.02
CA ASP A 351 20.23 -5.89 11.81
C ASP A 351 20.31 -6.78 10.57
N PRO A 352 19.37 -6.67 9.61
CA PRO A 352 19.32 -7.59 8.48
C PRO A 352 20.39 -7.31 7.43
N GLY A 353 21.17 -6.24 7.53
CA GLY A 353 22.10 -5.80 6.48
C GLY A 353 23.29 -6.72 6.25
N TYR A 354 23.79 -7.36 7.31
CA TYR A 354 24.87 -8.32 7.20
C TYR A 354 24.33 -9.74 7.28
N VAL A 355 24.88 -10.64 6.45
CA VAL A 355 24.48 -12.05 6.44
C VAL A 355 25.05 -12.75 7.69
N ARG A 356 26.13 -12.22 8.25
CA ARG A 356 26.77 -12.68 9.49
C ARG A 356 26.79 -11.62 10.58
N LYS A 357 26.85 -12.08 11.83
CA LYS A 357 26.93 -11.21 13.00
C LYS A 357 28.18 -10.32 12.93
N PRO A 358 28.06 -9.01 13.21
CA PRO A 358 29.21 -8.10 13.19
C PRO A 358 30.34 -8.49 14.16
N THR A 359 30.01 -9.16 15.26
CA THR A 359 30.96 -9.67 16.26
C THR A 359 31.63 -10.98 15.86
N SER A 360 31.14 -11.67 14.83
CA SER A 360 31.73 -12.90 14.31
C SER A 360 31.68 -12.97 12.77
N PRO A 361 32.17 -11.93 12.06
CA PRO A 361 31.93 -11.78 10.62
C PRO A 361 32.74 -12.80 9.77
N TYR A 362 33.75 -13.45 10.35
CA TYR A 362 34.58 -14.47 9.70
C TYR A 362 34.28 -15.89 10.15
N ASN A 363 33.36 -16.05 11.11
CA ASN A 363 32.96 -17.37 11.57
C ASN A 363 32.05 -18.01 10.52
N THR A 364 32.50 -19.13 9.96
CA THR A 364 31.77 -19.89 8.94
C THR A 364 30.75 -20.86 9.55
N ALA A 365 30.74 -21.01 10.89
CA ALA A 365 29.72 -21.79 11.58
C ALA A 365 28.34 -21.17 11.39
N THR A 366 27.34 -22.02 11.19
CA THR A 366 25.95 -21.59 10.99
C THR A 366 25.48 -20.71 12.14
N SER A 367 25.90 -20.93 13.38
CA SER A 367 25.53 -20.12 14.57
C SER A 367 25.87 -18.63 14.47
N ALA A 368 26.82 -18.24 13.62
CA ALA A 368 27.21 -16.84 13.41
C ALA A 368 26.37 -16.10 12.36
N GLU A 369 25.51 -16.80 11.60
CA GLU A 369 24.63 -16.19 10.60
C GLU A 369 23.48 -15.43 11.29
N VAL A 370 23.10 -14.28 10.71
CA VAL A 370 21.93 -13.49 11.12
C VAL A 370 20.66 -14.05 10.47
N ILE A 371 20.78 -14.49 9.21
CA ILE A 371 19.70 -15.10 8.46
C ILE A 371 19.52 -16.56 8.92
N ASP A 372 18.27 -16.94 9.19
CA ASP A 372 17.87 -18.32 9.42
C ASP A 372 17.60 -19.01 8.08
N ARG A 373 18.32 -20.10 7.82
CA ARG A 373 18.25 -20.81 6.53
C ARG A 373 16.89 -21.45 6.27
N THR A 374 16.27 -22.01 7.31
CA THR A 374 14.97 -22.69 7.19
C THR A 374 13.89 -21.66 6.95
N LYS A 375 13.85 -20.62 7.78
CA LYS A 375 12.84 -19.57 7.65
C LYS A 375 12.97 -18.81 6.32
N PHE A 376 14.20 -18.49 5.91
CA PHE A 376 14.47 -17.89 4.60
C PHE A 376 13.94 -18.76 3.46
N ASN A 377 14.23 -20.06 3.46
CA ASN A 377 13.71 -20.98 2.47
C ASN A 377 12.16 -20.99 2.44
N ASP A 378 11.53 -20.95 3.62
CA ASP A 378 10.06 -20.96 3.73
C ASP A 378 9.44 -19.66 3.20
N VAL A 379 10.07 -18.51 3.45
CA VAL A 379 9.65 -17.22 2.88
C VAL A 379 9.76 -17.23 1.36
N ILE A 380 10.89 -17.67 0.79
CA ILE A 380 11.05 -17.75 -0.67
C ILE A 380 10.03 -18.71 -1.28
N LYS A 381 9.80 -19.88 -0.67
CA LYS A 381 8.76 -20.83 -1.12
C LYS A 381 7.38 -20.20 -1.10
N LYS A 382 7.01 -19.50 -0.03
CA LYS A 382 5.71 -18.83 0.09
C LYS A 382 5.51 -17.80 -1.02
N LEU A 383 6.50 -16.97 -1.28
CA LEU A 383 6.46 -15.97 -2.37
C LEU A 383 6.35 -16.63 -3.74
N VAL A 384 7.15 -17.68 -4.00
CA VAL A 384 7.09 -18.45 -5.25
C VAL A 384 5.72 -19.10 -5.44
N THR A 385 5.08 -19.60 -4.37
CA THR A 385 3.73 -20.18 -4.44
C THR A 385 2.73 -19.14 -4.96
N TYR A 386 2.74 -17.91 -4.45
CA TYR A 386 1.86 -16.85 -4.98
C TYR A 386 2.15 -16.53 -6.44
N LEU A 387 3.43 -16.45 -6.83
CA LEU A 387 3.84 -16.16 -8.21
C LEU A 387 3.43 -17.26 -9.22
N LYS A 388 3.25 -18.50 -8.75
CA LYS A 388 2.77 -19.65 -9.54
C LYS A 388 1.24 -19.73 -9.62
N ARG A 389 0.51 -18.94 -8.84
CA ARG A 389 -0.96 -19.00 -8.84
C ARG A 389 -1.50 -18.67 -10.21
N GLU A 390 -2.55 -19.39 -10.57
CA GLU A 390 -3.25 -19.30 -11.85
C GLU A 390 -4.70 -18.83 -11.68
N ASP A 391 -5.15 -18.62 -10.44
CA ASP A 391 -6.50 -18.25 -10.07
C ASP A 391 -6.65 -16.76 -9.76
N TRP A 392 -5.83 -15.92 -10.41
CA TRP A 392 -5.92 -14.47 -10.33
C TRP A 392 -7.26 -13.99 -10.93
N PRO A 393 -8.08 -13.22 -10.21
CA PRO A 393 -9.42 -12.81 -10.65
C PRO A 393 -9.39 -11.78 -11.79
N MET A 394 -8.23 -11.17 -12.01
CA MET A 394 -7.97 -10.22 -13.10
C MET A 394 -7.86 -10.92 -14.47
N VAL A 395 -7.78 -12.25 -14.50
CA VAL A 395 -7.62 -13.03 -15.74
C VAL A 395 -8.86 -13.89 -15.95
N ASP A 396 -9.42 -13.85 -17.16
CA ASP A 396 -10.54 -14.72 -17.52
C ASP A 396 -10.09 -16.18 -17.54
N LYS A 397 -10.98 -17.10 -17.11
CA LYS A 397 -10.72 -18.53 -17.31
C LYS A 397 -10.66 -18.79 -18.81
N THR A 398 -9.50 -19.20 -19.29
CA THR A 398 -9.37 -19.78 -20.63
C THR A 398 -10.23 -21.05 -20.75
N PRO A 399 -10.68 -21.41 -21.97
CA PRO A 399 -11.37 -22.68 -22.21
C PRO A 399 -10.58 -23.87 -21.66
N ALA A 400 -11.28 -24.90 -21.18
CA ALA A 400 -10.67 -26.12 -20.66
C ALA A 400 -9.64 -26.67 -21.65
N GLY A 401 -8.38 -26.79 -21.20
CA GLY A 401 -7.25 -27.28 -22.02
C GLY A 401 -6.21 -26.23 -22.42
N THR A 402 -6.43 -24.94 -22.14
CA THR A 402 -5.40 -23.89 -22.32
C THR A 402 -4.81 -23.54 -20.94
N ALA A 403 -3.49 -23.56 -20.79
CA ALA A 403 -2.83 -23.21 -19.53
C ALA A 403 -3.21 -21.77 -19.11
N ARG A 404 -3.56 -21.57 -17.83
CA ARG A 404 -3.83 -20.25 -17.29
C ARG A 404 -2.51 -19.48 -17.18
N ILE A 405 -2.50 -18.20 -17.55
CA ILE A 405 -1.28 -17.40 -17.60
C ILE A 405 -0.99 -16.87 -16.19
N SER A 406 -0.04 -17.47 -15.49
CA SER A 406 0.51 -16.98 -14.22
C SER A 406 1.64 -15.95 -14.47
N LEU A 407 2.07 -15.23 -13.44
CA LEU A 407 3.27 -14.38 -13.53
C LEU A 407 4.53 -15.19 -13.91
N GLN A 408 4.58 -16.47 -13.53
CA GLN A 408 5.61 -17.40 -13.99
C GLN A 408 5.64 -17.55 -15.51
N SER A 409 4.47 -17.78 -16.10
CA SER A 409 4.35 -17.93 -17.54
C SER A 409 4.72 -16.64 -18.28
N LYS A 410 4.32 -15.48 -17.73
CA LYS A 410 4.64 -14.15 -18.26
C LYS A 410 6.16 -13.89 -18.32
N TYR A 411 6.86 -14.05 -17.20
CA TYR A 411 8.27 -13.64 -17.10
C TYR A 411 9.26 -14.70 -17.54
N PHE A 412 8.92 -15.98 -17.34
CA PHE A 412 9.92 -17.05 -17.39
C PHE A 412 9.45 -18.28 -18.18
N ASN A 413 8.42 -18.16 -19.03
CA ASN A 413 7.92 -19.24 -19.90
C ASN A 413 7.75 -20.57 -19.15
N ASN A 414 7.14 -20.53 -17.95
CA ASN A 414 6.91 -21.66 -17.05
C ASN A 414 8.15 -22.27 -16.39
N ASN A 415 9.32 -21.61 -16.42
CA ASN A 415 10.47 -22.03 -15.62
C ASN A 415 10.31 -21.62 -14.14
N SER A 416 9.94 -22.57 -13.30
CA SER A 416 9.62 -22.31 -11.88
C SER A 416 10.83 -21.89 -11.04
N SER A 417 12.02 -22.32 -11.43
CA SER A 417 13.24 -22.03 -10.69
C SER A 417 13.59 -20.54 -10.78
N ARG A 418 13.28 -19.88 -11.91
CA ARG A 418 13.55 -18.45 -12.13
C ARG A 418 12.80 -17.49 -11.20
N LEU A 419 11.60 -17.85 -10.75
CA LEU A 419 10.81 -17.02 -9.84
C LEU A 419 11.51 -16.73 -8.50
N ALA A 420 12.46 -17.57 -8.09
CA ALA A 420 13.24 -17.36 -6.88
C ALA A 420 14.08 -16.08 -6.95
N GLN A 421 14.51 -15.65 -8.14
CA GLN A 421 15.26 -14.41 -8.33
C GLN A 421 14.41 -13.17 -8.01
N LEU A 422 13.13 -13.17 -8.44
CA LEU A 422 12.17 -12.12 -8.11
C LEU A 422 11.84 -12.12 -6.62
N ALA A 423 11.58 -13.30 -6.05
CA ALA A 423 11.32 -13.44 -4.61
C ALA A 423 12.51 -12.94 -3.76
N LEU A 424 13.74 -13.23 -4.18
CA LEU A 424 14.95 -12.71 -3.54
C LEU A 424 15.06 -11.19 -3.65
N GLY A 425 14.71 -10.60 -4.80
CA GLY A 425 14.70 -9.14 -4.99
C GLY A 425 13.80 -8.41 -3.99
N ILE A 426 12.62 -8.96 -3.67
CA ILE A 426 11.71 -8.42 -2.64
C ILE A 426 12.39 -8.43 -1.27
N VAL A 427 13.00 -9.55 -0.90
CA VAL A 427 13.69 -9.70 0.38
C VAL A 427 14.87 -8.72 0.48
N GLU A 428 15.65 -8.55 -0.59
CA GLU A 428 16.78 -7.62 -0.60
C GLU A 428 16.37 -6.17 -0.47
N TYR A 429 15.28 -5.78 -1.13
CA TYR A 429 14.74 -4.43 -1.02
C TYR A 429 14.30 -4.11 0.42
N VAL A 430 13.53 -5.03 1.05
CA VAL A 430 13.08 -4.86 2.44
C VAL A 430 14.25 -4.82 3.42
N ARG A 431 15.22 -5.75 3.30
CA ARG A 431 16.42 -5.75 4.15
C ARG A 431 17.24 -4.47 3.98
N SER A 432 17.30 -3.93 2.77
CA SER A 432 18.00 -2.67 2.50
C SER A 432 17.33 -1.48 3.19
N ALA A 433 16.00 -1.46 3.28
CA ALA A 433 15.27 -0.42 4.02
C ALA A 433 15.49 -0.53 5.53
N GLU A 434 15.55 -1.75 6.08
CA GLU A 434 15.62 -1.99 7.52
C GLU A 434 17.02 -1.95 8.12
N SER A 435 18.05 -2.10 7.29
CA SER A 435 19.43 -2.07 7.74
C SER A 435 19.92 -0.66 8.06
N SER A 436 20.64 -0.52 9.18
CA SER A 436 21.37 0.70 9.54
C SER A 436 22.70 0.87 8.78
N LYS A 437 23.11 -0.11 7.97
CA LYS A 437 24.40 -0.11 7.27
C LYS A 437 24.31 0.67 5.97
N THR A 438 25.34 1.44 5.64
CA THR A 438 25.45 2.10 4.33
C THR A 438 25.46 1.07 3.22
N LEU A 439 26.26 0.02 3.38
CA LEU A 439 26.31 -1.13 2.47
C LEU A 439 25.63 -2.37 3.05
N VAL A 440 24.89 -3.07 2.20
CA VAL A 440 24.19 -4.30 2.57
C VAL A 440 24.86 -5.49 1.88
N GLU A 441 25.12 -6.54 2.64
CA GLU A 441 25.69 -7.77 2.10
C GLU A 441 24.60 -8.55 1.33
N PRO A 442 24.83 -8.86 0.04
CA PRO A 442 23.87 -9.60 -0.76
C PRO A 442 23.73 -11.03 -0.26
N ILE A 443 22.49 -11.50 -0.21
CA ILE A 443 22.15 -12.90 -0.10
C ILE A 443 22.42 -13.56 -1.45
N ARG A 444 23.04 -14.73 -1.39
CA ARG A 444 23.22 -15.63 -2.53
C ARG A 444 22.54 -16.93 -2.23
N VAL A 445 21.90 -17.50 -3.24
CA VAL A 445 21.07 -18.71 -3.08
C VAL A 445 21.38 -19.71 -4.17
N PHE A 446 21.43 -20.98 -3.82
CA PHE A 446 21.41 -22.10 -4.76
C PHE A 446 20.13 -22.93 -4.57
N ASN A 447 19.47 -23.34 -5.65
CA ASN A 447 18.44 -24.38 -5.54
C ASN A 447 19.10 -25.76 -5.56
N THR A 448 19.02 -26.49 -4.44
CA THR A 448 19.51 -27.88 -4.36
C THR A 448 18.40 -28.92 -4.49
N GLY A 449 17.12 -28.50 -4.48
CA GLY A 449 15.95 -29.38 -4.57
C GLY A 449 15.53 -29.73 -6.00
N THR A 450 14.35 -30.30 -6.19
CA THR A 450 13.73 -30.53 -7.51
C THR A 450 12.73 -29.42 -7.84
N ASP A 451 12.24 -29.33 -9.08
CA ASP A 451 11.19 -28.34 -9.43
C ASP A 451 9.89 -28.52 -8.61
N SER A 452 9.57 -29.76 -8.24
CA SER A 452 8.43 -30.12 -7.39
C SER A 452 8.67 -29.93 -5.89
N ALA A 453 9.93 -29.88 -5.46
CA ALA A 453 10.32 -29.70 -4.06
C ALA A 453 11.63 -28.88 -3.98
N PRO A 454 11.58 -27.57 -4.29
CA PRO A 454 12.78 -26.74 -4.30
C PRO A 454 13.35 -26.61 -2.89
N PHE A 455 14.65 -26.39 -2.78
CA PHE A 455 15.30 -26.08 -1.51
C PHE A 455 16.34 -25.00 -1.75
N TYR A 456 16.07 -23.82 -1.18
CA TYR A 456 16.86 -22.61 -1.39
C TYR A 456 17.94 -22.50 -0.32
N TYR A 457 19.16 -22.89 -0.66
CA TYR A 457 20.30 -22.90 0.25
C TYR A 457 21.04 -21.57 0.23
N LEU A 458 21.18 -20.94 1.40
CA LEU A 458 21.94 -19.69 1.58
C LEU A 458 23.45 -19.94 1.49
N VAL A 459 24.13 -19.11 0.69
CA VAL A 459 25.59 -19.13 0.52
C VAL A 459 26.20 -18.06 1.40
N THR A 460 26.85 -18.48 2.47
CA THR A 460 27.49 -17.55 3.40
C THR A 460 29.00 -17.56 3.30
N THR A 461 29.64 -18.61 2.76
CA THR A 461 31.12 -18.67 2.67
C THR A 461 31.69 -17.84 1.52
N GLY A 462 33.00 -17.55 1.61
CA GLY A 462 33.76 -16.89 0.54
C GLY A 462 33.98 -17.75 -0.72
N ASP A 463 33.40 -18.95 -0.76
CA ASP A 463 33.39 -19.85 -1.91
C ASP A 463 32.16 -19.55 -2.78
N HIS A 464 32.38 -18.71 -3.77
CA HIS A 464 31.34 -18.12 -4.62
C HIS A 464 31.07 -18.96 -5.88
N THR A 465 31.04 -20.27 -5.74
CA THR A 465 30.93 -21.13 -6.91
C THR A 465 29.46 -21.21 -7.33
N GLY A 466 29.12 -20.58 -8.45
CA GLY A 466 27.76 -20.59 -8.99
C GLY A 466 27.44 -21.98 -9.50
N LYS A 467 26.51 -22.66 -8.86
CA LYS A 467 25.91 -23.86 -9.43
C LYS A 467 24.84 -23.47 -10.45
N ASP A 468 24.41 -24.44 -11.22
CA ASP A 468 23.08 -24.42 -11.82
C ASP A 468 22.02 -24.02 -10.78
N ASP A 469 21.11 -23.12 -11.15
CA ASP A 469 20.12 -22.45 -10.29
C ASP A 469 20.72 -21.60 -9.16
N THR A 470 21.74 -20.79 -9.49
CA THR A 470 22.26 -19.73 -8.61
C THR A 470 21.52 -18.43 -8.83
N TYR A 471 21.07 -17.81 -7.73
CA TYR A 471 20.43 -16.50 -7.68
C TYR A 471 21.32 -15.50 -6.92
N LYS A 472 21.34 -14.27 -7.41
CA LYS A 472 22.16 -13.18 -6.87
C LYS A 472 21.26 -12.07 -6.33
N GLY A 473 21.43 -11.77 -5.05
CA GLY A 473 20.82 -10.60 -4.44
C GLY A 473 21.44 -9.32 -4.95
N ASN A 474 20.63 -8.28 -5.05
CA ASN A 474 21.04 -6.97 -5.54
C ASN A 474 20.61 -5.86 -4.56
N PRO A 475 21.23 -5.80 -3.36
CA PRO A 475 20.89 -4.79 -2.37
C PRO A 475 21.62 -3.47 -2.62
N ARG A 476 21.49 -2.52 -1.68
CA ARG A 476 22.20 -1.24 -1.69
C ARG A 476 23.73 -1.42 -1.67
N GLY A 477 24.40 -0.98 -2.75
CA GLY A 477 25.86 -0.99 -2.91
C GLY A 477 26.33 -0.66 -4.33
N PRO A 478 27.66 -0.53 -4.53
CA PRO A 478 28.26 -0.25 -5.83
C PRO A 478 28.37 -1.50 -6.72
N HIS A 479 28.36 -1.30 -8.04
CA HIS A 479 28.37 -2.36 -9.06
C HIS A 479 29.56 -2.26 -10.00
N ILE A 480 30.04 -3.41 -10.49
CA ILE A 480 31.03 -3.49 -11.56
C ILE A 480 30.30 -3.36 -12.90
N THR A 481 30.66 -2.33 -13.68
CA THR A 481 29.95 -1.93 -14.91
C THR A 481 30.76 -2.11 -16.18
N GLU A 482 32.06 -1.90 -16.12
CA GLU A 482 32.95 -1.96 -17.29
C GLU A 482 34.32 -2.55 -16.90
N MET A 483 34.92 -3.31 -17.81
CA MET A 483 36.22 -3.92 -17.61
C MET A 483 37.06 -3.88 -18.88
N ALA A 484 38.37 -3.66 -18.76
CA ALA A 484 39.30 -3.70 -19.89
C ALA A 484 40.68 -4.24 -19.47
N ILE A 485 41.42 -4.77 -20.45
CA ILE A 485 42.77 -5.29 -20.24
C ILE A 485 43.71 -4.77 -21.32
N TRP A 486 44.84 -4.26 -20.87
CA TRP A 486 45.99 -3.93 -21.71
C TRP A 486 47.17 -4.85 -21.37
N ARG A 487 47.93 -5.25 -22.37
CA ARG A 487 49.16 -6.04 -22.20
C ARG A 487 50.29 -5.46 -23.07
N SER A 488 51.51 -5.42 -22.54
CA SER A 488 52.69 -5.02 -23.32
C SER A 488 52.98 -5.97 -24.48
N ASN A 489 53.45 -5.45 -25.62
CA ASN A 489 53.96 -6.28 -26.72
C ASN A 489 55.29 -6.95 -26.39
N THR A 490 56.08 -6.34 -25.50
CA THR A 490 57.40 -6.83 -25.10
C THR A 490 57.36 -7.45 -23.72
N ALA A 491 58.08 -8.55 -23.52
CA ALA A 491 58.29 -9.15 -22.21
C ALA A 491 59.53 -8.56 -21.53
N THR A 492 59.44 -8.32 -20.23
CA THR A 492 60.58 -8.01 -19.35
C THR A 492 60.88 -9.28 -18.54
N SER A 493 62.09 -9.84 -18.68
CA SER A 493 62.49 -11.07 -17.98
C SER A 493 61.51 -12.25 -18.16
N GLY A 494 60.98 -12.42 -19.38
CA GLY A 494 60.02 -13.48 -19.70
C GLY A 494 58.59 -13.26 -19.17
N ARG A 495 58.28 -12.06 -18.63
CA ARG A 495 56.94 -11.69 -18.16
C ARG A 495 56.43 -10.44 -18.90
N TYR A 496 55.17 -10.45 -19.28
CA TYR A 496 54.52 -9.31 -19.91
C TYR A 496 53.89 -8.42 -18.85
N ARG A 497 53.98 -7.11 -19.03
CA ARG A 497 53.29 -6.14 -18.17
C ARG A 497 51.83 -6.11 -18.56
N VAL A 498 50.94 -6.23 -17.59
CA VAL A 498 49.49 -6.29 -17.80
C VAL A 498 48.83 -5.24 -16.91
N ARG A 499 47.84 -4.53 -17.46
CA ARG A 499 46.98 -3.62 -16.71
C ARG A 499 45.53 -4.03 -16.84
N TYR A 500 44.86 -4.07 -15.69
CA TYR A 500 43.42 -4.22 -15.59
C TYR A 500 42.80 -2.88 -15.26
N TYR A 501 41.73 -2.55 -15.96
CA TYR A 501 40.88 -1.40 -15.69
C TYR A 501 39.51 -1.95 -15.33
N ILE A 502 39.03 -1.67 -14.13
CA ILE A 502 37.74 -2.16 -13.64
C ILE A 502 36.97 -0.95 -13.14
N GLU A 503 35.87 -0.65 -13.81
CA GLU A 503 34.98 0.42 -13.41
C GLU A 503 33.97 -0.06 -12.37
N ILE A 504 33.80 0.79 -11.37
CA ILE A 504 32.79 0.68 -10.34
C ILE A 504 31.87 1.89 -10.47
N TYR A 505 30.57 1.63 -10.50
CA TYR A 505 29.52 2.63 -10.52
C TYR A 505 28.74 2.62 -9.22
N LEU A 506 28.45 3.80 -8.68
CA LEU A 506 27.45 3.99 -7.63
C LEU A 506 26.18 4.56 -8.28
N PRO A 507 25.09 3.79 -8.41
CA PRO A 507 23.89 4.28 -9.07
C PRO A 507 23.32 5.55 -8.45
N GLU A 508 22.77 6.41 -9.31
CA GLU A 508 22.04 7.59 -8.88
C GLU A 508 20.81 7.18 -8.05
N ASN A 509 20.54 7.85 -6.94
CA ASN A 509 19.41 7.56 -6.03
C ASN A 509 19.41 6.16 -5.39
N TYR A 510 20.57 5.52 -5.26
CA TYR A 510 20.71 4.18 -4.65
C TYR A 510 20.72 4.17 -3.11
N GLY A 511 20.12 5.17 -2.46
CA GLY A 511 20.00 5.23 -1.00
C GLY A 511 21.32 5.42 -0.25
N ILE A 512 22.37 5.96 -0.90
CA ILE A 512 23.68 6.26 -0.31
C ILE A 512 23.96 7.74 -0.57
N ASP A 513 24.41 8.52 0.41
CA ASP A 513 24.80 9.93 0.18
C ASP A 513 26.21 10.04 -0.38
N SER A 514 27.13 9.24 0.14
CA SER A 514 28.48 9.04 -0.39
C SER A 514 29.12 7.79 0.21
N ILE A 515 30.17 7.29 -0.42
CA ILE A 515 30.97 6.15 0.08
C ILE A 515 32.46 6.36 -0.21
N ASP A 516 33.33 6.15 0.78
CA ASP A 516 34.77 6.10 0.59
C ASP A 516 35.20 4.66 0.27
N LEU A 517 35.68 4.39 -0.94
CA LEU A 517 36.14 3.05 -1.34
C LEU A 517 37.29 2.52 -0.45
N LEU A 518 38.06 3.39 0.21
CA LEU A 518 39.12 2.97 1.12
C LEU A 518 38.62 2.68 2.55
N ALA A 519 37.44 3.19 2.90
CA ALA A 519 36.81 3.03 4.21
C ALA A 519 35.27 3.06 4.07
N PRO A 520 34.67 2.05 3.42
CA PRO A 520 33.25 2.07 3.04
C PRO A 520 32.30 2.05 4.24
N GLU A 521 32.77 1.51 5.36
CA GLU A 521 32.07 1.39 6.63
C GLU A 521 33.09 1.52 7.77
N THR A 522 32.63 1.84 8.97
CA THR A 522 33.52 1.96 10.14
C THR A 522 34.28 0.66 10.39
N GLY A 523 35.61 0.71 10.30
CA GLY A 523 36.50 -0.45 10.49
C GLY A 523 36.46 -1.47 9.36
N LYS A 524 35.95 -1.11 8.17
CA LYS A 524 35.96 -1.95 6.97
C LYS A 524 36.77 -1.32 5.84
N GLN A 525 37.24 -2.16 4.93
CA GLN A 525 37.97 -1.83 3.72
C GLN A 525 37.37 -2.60 2.54
N MET A 526 37.44 -2.00 1.35
CA MET A 526 37.05 -2.69 0.12
C MET A 526 38.19 -3.50 -0.48
N TYR A 527 37.84 -4.63 -1.06
CA TYR A 527 38.75 -5.55 -1.72
C TYR A 527 38.20 -5.94 -3.08
N LEU A 528 39.10 -6.08 -4.05
CA LEU A 528 38.76 -6.53 -5.39
C LEU A 528 39.35 -7.93 -5.60
N TYR A 529 38.47 -8.89 -5.78
CA TYR A 529 38.81 -10.28 -6.01
C TYR A 529 38.89 -10.55 -7.49
N GLN A 530 39.89 -11.34 -7.87
CA GLN A 530 40.10 -11.79 -9.23
C GLN A 530 40.29 -13.30 -9.24
N HIS A 531 39.69 -13.97 -10.21
CA HIS A 531 39.84 -15.41 -10.37
C HIS A 531 40.47 -15.74 -11.72
N PHE A 532 41.64 -16.37 -11.70
CA PHE A 532 42.33 -16.84 -12.90
C PHE A 532 42.05 -18.32 -13.14
N SER A 533 41.41 -18.66 -14.26
CA SER A 533 41.15 -20.06 -14.62
C SER A 533 42.34 -20.77 -15.26
N ASP A 534 43.35 -20.03 -15.73
CA ASP A 534 44.52 -20.57 -16.44
C ASP A 534 45.75 -20.81 -15.55
N GLN A 535 45.62 -20.57 -14.24
CA GLN A 535 46.67 -20.78 -13.21
C GLN A 535 48.03 -20.11 -13.51
N LEU A 536 48.08 -19.15 -14.44
CA LEU A 536 49.33 -18.44 -14.78
C LEU A 536 49.75 -17.51 -13.62
N TYR A 537 51.02 -17.59 -13.22
CA TYR A 537 51.55 -16.84 -12.09
C TYR A 537 51.59 -15.33 -12.39
N ALA A 538 50.85 -14.55 -11.60
CA ALA A 538 50.98 -13.10 -11.54
C ALA A 538 52.00 -12.75 -10.45
N SER A 539 53.08 -12.05 -10.81
CA SER A 539 54.09 -11.60 -9.84
C SER A 539 54.09 -10.08 -9.75
N ALA A 540 54.08 -9.54 -8.53
CA ALA A 540 54.52 -8.17 -8.26
C ALA A 540 56.05 -8.18 -8.14
N THR A 541 56.78 -7.69 -9.12
CA THR A 541 58.24 -7.42 -9.00
C THR A 541 58.50 -6.17 -9.85
N ALA A 542 59.08 -5.06 -9.37
CA ALA A 542 59.71 -4.73 -8.09
C ALA A 542 59.46 -3.24 -7.76
N THR A 543 59.52 -2.91 -6.46
CA THR A 543 59.59 -1.56 -5.86
C THR A 543 58.50 -0.55 -6.24
N THR A 544 57.39 -0.53 -5.53
CA THR A 544 56.66 0.72 -5.25
C THR A 544 55.83 0.55 -3.99
N ASN A 545 56.01 1.47 -3.05
CA ASN A 545 55.14 1.65 -1.88
C ASN A 545 53.67 1.73 -2.33
N ALA A 546 52.73 1.41 -1.43
CA ALA A 546 51.32 1.68 -1.70
C ALA A 546 51.15 3.13 -2.18
N TYR A 547 50.34 3.36 -3.20
CA TYR A 547 49.93 4.74 -3.48
C TYR A 547 49.14 5.23 -2.26
N GLU A 548 49.64 6.26 -1.59
CA GLU A 548 48.99 6.89 -0.44
C GLU A 548 48.16 8.09 -0.91
N GLN A 549 46.94 8.20 -0.40
CA GLN A 549 46.12 9.41 -0.53
C GLN A 549 45.58 9.74 0.85
N ASN A 550 45.83 10.97 1.32
CA ASN A 550 45.42 11.43 2.65
C ASN A 550 45.90 10.50 3.80
N GLY A 551 47.11 9.95 3.71
CA GLY A 551 47.67 9.07 4.75
C GLY A 551 47.04 7.66 4.82
N LYS A 552 46.18 7.29 3.87
CA LYS A 552 45.62 5.94 3.72
C LYS A 552 46.21 5.25 2.50
N SER A 553 46.72 4.04 2.69
CA SER A 553 47.28 3.22 1.61
C SER A 553 46.17 2.61 0.73
N LYS A 554 46.28 2.74 -0.60
CA LYS A 554 45.39 2.14 -1.60
C LYS A 554 45.72 0.67 -1.85
N TRP A 555 45.40 -0.22 -0.90
CA TRP A 555 45.63 -1.66 -1.07
C TRP A 555 44.32 -2.38 -1.44
N PHE A 556 44.06 -2.61 -2.73
CA PHE A 556 43.12 -3.66 -3.12
C PHE A 556 43.87 -4.99 -3.21
N LYS A 557 43.55 -5.92 -2.29
CA LYS A 557 44.17 -7.26 -2.25
C LYS A 557 43.63 -8.13 -3.38
N ILE A 558 44.50 -8.56 -4.30
CA ILE A 558 44.21 -9.65 -5.24
C ILE A 558 44.54 -10.99 -4.57
N THR A 559 43.53 -11.84 -4.39
CA THR A 559 43.73 -13.22 -3.93
C THR A 559 43.63 -14.17 -5.12
N ASN A 560 44.71 -14.90 -5.42
CA ASN A 560 44.68 -16.04 -6.34
C ASN A 560 44.27 -17.30 -5.55
N ALA A 561 43.23 -18.01 -5.98
CA ALA A 561 42.99 -19.38 -5.53
C ALA A 561 43.84 -20.35 -6.38
N PRO A 562 44.49 -21.40 -5.82
CA PRO A 562 44.26 -21.96 -4.48
C PRO A 562 45.37 -21.65 -3.44
N THR A 563 46.45 -20.96 -3.77
CA THR A 563 47.55 -20.71 -2.83
C THR A 563 47.25 -19.48 -1.95
N ALA A 564 47.08 -19.73 -0.66
CA ALA A 564 46.68 -18.78 0.39
C ALA A 564 47.59 -17.53 0.60
N ALA A 565 48.60 -17.31 -0.24
CA ALA A 565 49.42 -16.10 -0.22
C ALA A 565 48.84 -15.08 -1.23
N GLY A 566 47.92 -14.22 -0.76
CA GLY A 566 47.44 -13.10 -1.56
C GLY A 566 48.61 -12.19 -1.96
N THR A 567 48.70 -11.84 -3.24
CA THR A 567 49.71 -10.91 -3.73
C THR A 567 49.08 -9.52 -3.75
N THR A 568 49.61 -8.61 -2.95
CA THR A 568 49.17 -7.22 -3.00
C THR A 568 49.81 -6.55 -4.20
N VAL A 569 49.00 -5.99 -5.08
CA VAL A 569 49.46 -5.24 -6.25
C VAL A 569 49.21 -3.75 -6.07
N PRO A 570 50.08 -2.88 -6.60
CA PRO A 570 49.81 -1.46 -6.65
C PRO A 570 48.49 -1.20 -7.38
N THR A 571 47.58 -0.49 -6.72
CA THR A 571 46.27 -0.16 -7.27
C THR A 571 46.03 1.34 -7.21
N MET A 572 45.50 1.88 -8.30
CA MET A 572 45.18 3.30 -8.45
C MET A 572 43.68 3.45 -8.68
N ILE A 573 43.09 4.53 -8.13
CA ILE A 573 41.69 4.89 -8.35
C ILE A 573 41.68 6.15 -9.20
N LEU A 574 41.05 6.08 -10.37
CA LEU A 574 40.87 7.18 -11.32
C LEU A 574 39.42 7.68 -11.30
N GLY A 575 39.20 8.91 -11.75
CA GLY A 575 37.87 9.51 -11.88
C GLY A 575 37.39 10.35 -10.69
N GLY A 576 38.28 10.96 -9.90
CA GLY A 576 37.89 11.92 -8.85
C GLY A 576 38.18 11.52 -7.39
N GLY A 577 39.08 10.55 -7.16
CA GLY A 577 39.49 10.11 -5.81
C GLY A 577 38.71 8.90 -5.28
N SER A 578 38.87 8.55 -4.00
CA SER A 578 38.24 7.34 -3.41
C SER A 578 36.80 7.53 -2.95
N VAL A 579 36.38 8.76 -2.67
CA VAL A 579 35.00 9.07 -2.27
C VAL A 579 34.13 9.15 -3.50
N MET A 580 33.04 8.39 -3.53
CA MET A 580 32.02 8.37 -4.58
C MET A 580 30.72 8.96 -4.06
N ASN A 581 30.15 9.89 -4.83
CA ASN A 581 28.77 10.34 -4.64
C ASN A 581 27.83 9.54 -5.58
N PRO A 582 26.51 9.52 -5.36
CA PRO A 582 25.56 8.94 -6.29
C PRO A 582 25.76 9.45 -7.72
N GLY A 583 25.77 8.54 -8.70
CA GLY A 583 26.03 8.85 -10.11
C GLY A 583 27.52 8.88 -10.48
N ASP A 584 28.43 8.75 -9.51
CA ASP A 584 29.87 8.73 -9.78
C ASP A 584 30.36 7.38 -10.29
N TYR A 585 31.36 7.44 -11.18
CA TYR A 585 32.13 6.31 -11.68
C TYR A 585 33.57 6.39 -11.18
N ARG A 586 34.17 5.25 -10.84
CA ARG A 586 35.58 5.14 -10.50
C ARG A 586 36.21 3.96 -11.22
N THR A 587 37.40 4.15 -11.76
CA THR A 587 38.16 3.04 -12.36
C THR A 587 39.30 2.65 -11.46
N ILE A 588 39.30 1.39 -11.04
CA ILE A 588 40.43 0.76 -10.36
C ILE A 588 41.39 0.25 -11.44
N VAL A 589 42.62 0.75 -11.39
CA VAL A 589 43.72 0.32 -12.26
C VAL A 589 44.68 -0.54 -11.45
N MET A 590 44.98 -1.72 -11.97
CA MET A 590 45.91 -2.67 -11.35
C MET A 590 46.99 -3.03 -12.36
N GLU A 591 48.27 -2.95 -11.96
CA GLU A 591 49.39 -3.35 -12.80
C GLU A 591 50.16 -4.52 -12.19
N PHE A 592 50.43 -5.53 -12.99
CA PHE A 592 51.23 -6.68 -12.61
C PHE A 592 51.92 -7.33 -13.81
N TYR A 593 52.84 -8.25 -13.52
CA TYR A 593 53.57 -9.00 -14.55
C TYR A 593 53.07 -10.43 -14.61
N ARG A 594 52.85 -10.93 -15.83
CA ARG A 594 52.31 -12.27 -16.08
C ARG A 594 53.24 -13.07 -16.98
N SER A 595 53.47 -14.35 -16.65
CA SER A 595 54.17 -15.29 -17.53
C SER A 595 53.26 -15.82 -18.64
N GLY A 596 53.85 -16.18 -19.78
CA GLY A 596 53.14 -16.76 -20.93
C GLY A 596 52.81 -15.76 -22.04
N THR A 597 52.47 -16.28 -23.23
CA THR A 597 52.24 -15.48 -24.45
C THR A 597 50.77 -15.22 -24.76
N THR A 598 49.84 -15.72 -23.94
CA THR A 598 48.40 -15.62 -24.19
C THR A 598 47.92 -14.17 -24.17
N THR A 599 47.07 -13.82 -25.13
CA THR A 599 46.37 -12.52 -25.18
C THR A 599 44.94 -12.63 -24.69
N THR A 600 44.39 -13.84 -24.53
CA THR A 600 43.07 -14.06 -23.94
C THR A 600 43.19 -14.19 -22.44
N PHE A 601 42.42 -13.36 -21.72
CA PHE A 601 42.38 -13.29 -20.27
C PHE A 601 40.97 -13.63 -19.79
N PRO A 602 40.82 -14.68 -18.96
CA PRO A 602 39.56 -14.97 -18.32
C PRO A 602 39.28 -13.89 -17.27
N MET A 603 38.21 -13.09 -17.44
CA MET A 603 37.81 -12.07 -16.48
C MET A 603 36.66 -12.55 -15.61
N ARG A 604 36.90 -12.52 -14.30
CA ARG A 604 35.88 -12.64 -13.27
C ARG A 604 36.35 -11.83 -12.07
N HIS A 605 35.55 -10.84 -11.70
CA HIS A 605 35.86 -9.97 -10.58
C HIS A 605 34.74 -9.99 -9.55
N ALA A 606 35.12 -9.74 -8.29
CA ALA A 606 34.15 -9.57 -7.24
C ALA A 606 34.59 -8.47 -6.29
N LEU A 607 33.63 -7.63 -5.93
CA LEU A 607 33.82 -6.56 -4.97
C LEU A 607 33.50 -7.10 -3.58
N ALA A 608 34.34 -6.85 -2.58
CA ALA A 608 34.13 -7.36 -1.22
C ALA A 608 34.41 -6.31 -0.16
N MET A 609 33.82 -6.51 1.01
CA MET A 609 34.06 -5.67 2.19
C MET A 609 34.57 -6.53 3.36
N GLY A 610 35.76 -6.22 3.88
CA GLY A 610 36.40 -6.95 4.99
C GLY A 610 36.97 -6.00 6.05
N ASP A 611 37.35 -6.50 7.22
CA ASP A 611 37.99 -5.71 8.29
C ASP A 611 39.52 -5.64 8.14
N SER A 612 40.13 -6.69 7.58
CA SER A 612 41.56 -6.83 7.44
C SER A 612 41.92 -7.67 6.20
N PRO A 613 43.15 -7.52 5.67
CA PRO A 613 43.61 -8.30 4.53
C PRO A 613 43.57 -9.81 4.76
N THR A 614 43.86 -10.27 5.97
CA THR A 614 43.87 -11.70 6.34
C THR A 614 42.47 -12.30 6.29
N ASN A 615 41.48 -11.54 6.74
CA ASN A 615 40.09 -11.98 6.86
C ASN A 615 39.25 -11.74 5.60
N ALA A 616 39.75 -10.94 4.65
CA ALA A 616 39.06 -10.61 3.40
C ALA A 616 38.61 -11.86 2.62
N ASN A 617 39.35 -12.98 2.72
CA ASN A 617 38.99 -14.23 2.04
C ASN A 617 37.62 -14.78 2.48
N ASN A 618 37.21 -14.52 3.72
CA ASN A 618 35.93 -14.95 4.28
C ASN A 618 34.83 -13.87 4.18
N ALA A 619 35.15 -12.68 3.66
CA ALA A 619 34.20 -11.60 3.47
C ALA A 619 33.13 -11.95 2.42
N ILE A 620 31.89 -11.56 2.68
CA ILE A 620 30.82 -11.63 1.68
C ILE A 620 31.16 -10.63 0.56
N ARG A 621 31.11 -11.09 -0.69
CA ARG A 621 31.26 -10.19 -1.85
C ARG A 621 30.00 -9.35 -1.99
N LEU A 622 30.14 -8.04 -2.18
CA LEU A 622 29.08 -7.09 -2.49
C LEU A 622 28.58 -7.25 -3.92
N ASP A 623 29.49 -7.45 -4.87
CA ASP A 623 29.17 -7.68 -6.28
C ASP A 623 30.07 -8.77 -6.87
N ILE A 624 29.55 -9.52 -7.85
CA ILE A 624 30.27 -10.56 -8.61
C ILE A 624 29.90 -10.45 -10.08
N ALA A 625 30.92 -10.34 -10.92
CA ALA A 625 30.83 -10.02 -12.34
C ALA A 625 31.81 -10.90 -13.16
N PRO A 626 31.36 -11.99 -13.82
CA PRO A 626 30.06 -12.67 -13.68
C PRO A 626 30.09 -13.77 -12.60
N LEU A 627 28.93 -14.39 -12.30
CA LEU A 627 28.82 -15.60 -11.47
C LEU A 627 29.53 -16.78 -12.18
N GLY A 628 30.50 -17.44 -11.51
CA GLY A 628 31.28 -18.57 -12.08
C GLY A 628 30.67 -19.95 -11.81
N ASP A 629 31.24 -21.05 -12.33
CA ASP A 629 30.70 -22.44 -12.21
C ASP A 629 31.39 -23.34 -11.14
N VAL A 630 30.74 -24.44 -10.69
CA VAL A 630 31.38 -25.63 -10.05
C VAL A 630 31.45 -26.78 -11.05
N GLY A 631 32.67 -27.15 -11.45
CA GLY A 631 32.95 -28.35 -12.25
C GLY A 631 34.26 -28.15 -13.00
N ASN A 632 35.12 -29.18 -13.02
CA ASN A 632 36.52 -29.07 -13.45
C ASN A 632 36.69 -28.36 -14.82
N ASP A 633 37.65 -27.42 -14.80
CA ASP A 633 38.22 -26.64 -15.90
C ASP A 633 37.26 -25.77 -16.74
N LYS A 634 37.45 -24.45 -16.58
CA LYS A 634 36.84 -23.31 -17.31
C LYS A 634 35.52 -22.82 -16.71
N ALA A 635 35.61 -22.25 -15.50
CA ALA A 635 34.63 -21.29 -15.00
C ALA A 635 34.25 -20.32 -16.14
N ILE A 636 32.95 -20.10 -16.37
CA ILE A 636 32.50 -19.06 -17.29
C ILE A 636 33.10 -17.75 -16.80
N THR A 637 34.07 -17.31 -17.56
CA THR A 637 34.85 -16.10 -17.38
C THR A 637 34.62 -15.33 -18.67
N LEU A 638 34.58 -14.01 -18.57
CA LEU A 638 34.53 -13.18 -19.77
C LEU A 638 35.90 -13.31 -20.41
N ASN A 639 36.01 -14.11 -21.47
CA ASN A 639 37.26 -14.31 -22.20
C ASN A 639 37.59 -13.05 -22.99
N PHE A 640 38.28 -12.13 -22.35
CA PHE A 640 38.65 -10.85 -22.93
C PHE A 640 39.99 -10.97 -23.65
N VAL A 641 40.06 -10.53 -24.90
CA VAL A 641 41.33 -10.46 -25.63
C VAL A 641 42.00 -9.13 -25.31
N ALA A 642 43.05 -9.17 -24.49
CA ALA A 642 43.83 -8.00 -24.13
C ALA A 642 44.38 -7.31 -25.38
N GLN A 643 44.24 -5.98 -25.41
CA GLN A 643 44.85 -5.20 -26.46
C GLN A 643 46.34 -5.05 -26.21
N THR A 644 47.10 -5.29 -27.27
CA THR A 644 48.57 -5.19 -27.24
C THR A 644 49.09 -4.09 -28.16
N ASN A 645 48.30 -3.67 -29.13
CA ASN A 645 48.60 -2.60 -30.10
C ASN A 645 48.28 -1.18 -29.59
N VAL A 646 47.96 -1.02 -28.31
CA VAL A 646 47.73 0.28 -27.67
C VAL A 646 49.01 0.71 -26.94
N SER A 647 49.38 1.99 -27.03
CA SER A 647 50.56 2.54 -26.35
C SER A 647 50.48 2.35 -24.84
N ALA A 648 51.64 2.14 -24.24
CA ALA A 648 51.78 2.13 -22.79
C ALA A 648 51.65 3.56 -22.24
N GLU A 649 50.48 3.91 -21.70
CA GLU A 649 50.25 5.20 -21.05
C GLU A 649 50.80 5.25 -19.60
N ALA A 650 50.75 6.41 -18.95
CA ALA A 650 50.95 6.52 -17.50
C ALA A 650 49.85 5.77 -16.74
N LEU A 651 50.11 5.33 -15.50
CA LEU A 651 49.10 4.63 -14.67
C LEU A 651 47.87 5.51 -14.36
N GLU A 652 48.05 6.83 -14.39
CA GLU A 652 47.01 7.84 -14.15
C GLU A 652 46.14 8.10 -15.39
N THR A 653 46.47 7.47 -16.53
CA THR A 653 45.86 7.76 -17.83
C THR A 653 45.25 6.49 -18.43
N ILE A 654 44.00 6.59 -18.85
CA ILE A 654 43.28 5.51 -19.54
C ILE A 654 43.43 5.74 -21.05
N PRO A 655 43.92 4.76 -21.84
CA PRO A 655 44.00 4.91 -23.28
C PRO A 655 42.60 5.03 -23.90
N SER A 656 42.37 6.05 -24.73
CA SER A 656 41.05 6.33 -25.31
C SER A 656 40.60 5.28 -26.34
N ASN A 657 41.54 4.57 -26.97
CA ASN A 657 41.29 3.51 -27.94
C ASN A 657 41.30 2.10 -27.32
N LEU A 658 41.28 2.02 -25.98
CA LEU A 658 41.21 0.75 -25.27
C LEU A 658 39.83 0.12 -25.50
N SER A 659 39.77 -1.10 -26.00
CA SER A 659 38.54 -1.91 -26.01
C SER A 659 38.16 -2.30 -24.58
N SER A 660 36.86 -2.36 -24.30
CA SER A 660 36.33 -2.77 -23.00
C SER A 660 35.14 -3.72 -23.17
N ILE A 661 34.74 -4.36 -22.09
CA ILE A 661 33.47 -5.06 -21.97
C ILE A 661 32.61 -4.34 -20.93
N GLU A 662 31.35 -4.07 -21.24
CA GLU A 662 30.43 -3.30 -20.39
C GLU A 662 29.07 -3.98 -20.27
N SER A 663 28.34 -3.68 -19.20
CA SER A 663 26.91 -4.02 -19.07
C SER A 663 26.02 -2.82 -19.39
N ASP A 664 24.83 -3.10 -19.97
CA ASP A 664 23.82 -2.08 -20.25
C ASP A 664 23.12 -1.54 -19.01
N ASP A 665 22.98 -2.34 -17.94
CA ASP A 665 22.31 -1.99 -16.67
C ASP A 665 23.22 -2.47 -15.53
N PRO A 666 23.65 -1.58 -14.60
CA PRO A 666 24.58 -1.95 -13.54
C PRO A 666 24.10 -3.11 -12.66
N ARG A 667 22.79 -3.34 -12.63
CA ARG A 667 22.17 -4.43 -11.86
C ARG A 667 22.13 -5.77 -12.60
N VAL A 668 22.26 -5.77 -13.93
CA VAL A 668 22.26 -6.96 -14.81
C VAL A 668 23.70 -7.26 -15.23
N ASN A 669 24.43 -8.03 -14.43
CA ASN A 669 25.83 -8.34 -14.71
C ASN A 669 26.24 -9.75 -14.26
N ALA A 670 25.25 -10.62 -14.04
CA ALA A 670 25.39 -11.90 -13.38
C ALA A 670 25.90 -13.02 -14.30
N VAL A 671 25.58 -12.98 -15.58
CA VAL A 671 25.98 -14.00 -16.57
C VAL A 671 26.80 -13.39 -17.71
N ALA A 672 27.55 -14.20 -18.45
CA ALA A 672 28.45 -13.69 -19.49
C ALA A 672 27.72 -12.94 -20.62
N GLN A 673 26.47 -13.32 -20.90
CA GLN A 673 25.61 -12.72 -21.92
C GLN A 673 25.16 -11.29 -21.56
N ASP A 674 25.29 -10.88 -20.29
CA ASP A 674 24.99 -9.53 -19.85
C ASP A 674 26.06 -8.52 -20.29
N TRP A 675 27.24 -9.01 -20.67
CA TRP A 675 28.41 -8.21 -20.99
C TRP A 675 28.62 -8.09 -22.50
N LYS A 676 28.89 -6.88 -22.97
CA LYS A 676 29.08 -6.56 -24.39
C LYS A 676 30.45 -5.98 -24.64
N LEU A 677 31.09 -6.43 -25.72
CA LEU A 677 32.39 -5.93 -26.15
C LEU A 677 32.25 -4.60 -26.90
N GLN A 678 32.91 -3.57 -26.41
CA GLN A 678 33.15 -2.31 -27.11
C GLN A 678 34.53 -2.35 -27.76
N SER A 679 34.58 -2.20 -29.08
CA SER A 679 35.81 -2.35 -29.86
C SER A 679 36.47 -1.00 -30.12
N GLY A 680 37.68 -0.81 -29.57
CA GLY A 680 38.49 0.38 -29.83
C GLY A 680 38.01 1.65 -29.12
N THR A 681 37.11 1.53 -28.15
CA THR A 681 36.56 2.62 -27.33
C THR A 681 36.19 2.10 -25.95
N ASN A 682 36.20 2.98 -24.95
CA ASN A 682 35.77 2.71 -23.57
C ASN A 682 35.14 3.95 -22.94
N THR A 683 34.44 3.77 -21.83
CA THR A 683 33.86 4.86 -21.01
C THR A 683 34.43 4.93 -19.60
N LEU A 684 35.53 4.23 -19.36
CA LEU A 684 36.17 4.10 -18.06
C LEU A 684 36.42 5.47 -17.41
N ALA A 685 36.11 5.55 -16.11
CA ALA A 685 36.25 6.73 -15.28
C ALA A 685 35.34 7.90 -15.73
N GLY A 686 34.31 7.60 -16.51
CA GLY A 686 33.28 8.55 -16.94
C GLY A 686 33.67 9.56 -18.03
N GLY A 687 34.78 9.40 -18.77
CA GLY A 687 35.13 10.22 -19.96
C GLY A 687 34.66 9.58 -21.29
N ILE A 688 34.34 10.25 -22.41
CA ILE A 688 34.66 11.58 -23.00
C ILE A 688 33.39 12.44 -23.22
N VAL A 689 33.40 13.74 -22.90
CA VAL A 689 32.31 14.66 -23.30
C VAL A 689 32.58 15.18 -24.73
N ASN A 690 31.69 14.93 -25.70
CA ASN A 690 31.77 15.60 -27.01
C ASN A 690 30.82 16.81 -27.09
N ALA A 691 31.25 17.84 -27.83
CA ALA A 691 30.56 19.11 -28.10
C ALA A 691 29.22 18.98 -28.87
N GLY A 692 28.77 17.75 -29.16
CA GLY A 692 27.45 17.39 -29.67
C GLY A 692 26.55 16.66 -28.65
N GLY A 693 26.94 16.59 -27.37
CA GLY A 693 26.04 16.28 -26.26
C GLY A 693 25.99 14.85 -25.70
N ARG A 694 26.87 13.92 -26.11
CA ARG A 694 27.03 12.60 -25.44
C ARG A 694 28.51 12.20 -25.40
N LEU A 695 29.12 12.06 -24.21
CA LEU A 695 29.30 10.79 -23.46
C LEU A 695 29.57 11.03 -21.94
N LYS A 696 29.00 10.12 -21.14
CA LYS A 696 29.31 9.65 -19.76
C LYS A 696 28.59 8.29 -19.69
N ASN A 697 29.32 7.21 -19.43
CA ASN A 697 28.94 5.77 -19.48
C ASN A 697 27.66 5.44 -20.28
N ASN A 698 27.83 4.71 -21.38
CA ASN A 698 26.72 4.31 -22.23
C ASN A 698 25.97 3.18 -21.50
N ASN A 699 25.03 3.55 -20.62
CA ASN A 699 23.76 2.84 -20.45
C ASN A 699 23.15 2.73 -21.84
N ASN A 700 23.67 1.83 -22.69
CA ASN A 700 23.62 1.88 -24.16
C ASN A 700 22.21 1.66 -24.72
N LYS A 701 21.23 1.66 -23.82
CA LYS A 701 19.79 1.51 -24.05
C LYS A 701 18.97 2.64 -23.43
N VAL A 702 19.42 3.30 -22.35
CA VAL A 702 18.65 4.41 -21.73
C VAL A 702 18.50 5.56 -22.73
N GLY A 703 17.27 6.04 -22.87
CA GLY A 703 16.90 7.04 -23.87
C GLY A 703 16.76 6.50 -25.30
N GLN A 704 16.91 5.20 -25.53
CA GLN A 704 16.59 4.52 -26.79
C GLN A 704 15.19 3.88 -26.71
N GLY A 705 14.57 3.61 -27.86
CA GLY A 705 13.31 2.85 -27.88
C GLY A 705 13.52 1.42 -27.37
N SER A 706 12.51 0.84 -26.74
CA SER A 706 12.58 -0.57 -26.32
C SER A 706 12.85 -1.48 -27.52
N SER A 707 13.70 -2.47 -27.31
CA SER A 707 13.94 -3.55 -28.28
C SER A 707 13.17 -4.83 -27.96
N VAL A 708 12.39 -4.86 -26.87
CA VAL A 708 11.59 -6.02 -26.47
C VAL A 708 10.23 -5.95 -27.20
N PRO A 709 9.76 -7.03 -27.84
CA PRO A 709 8.47 -7.00 -28.51
C PRO A 709 7.31 -6.90 -27.51
N THR A 710 6.17 -6.35 -27.96
CA THR A 710 5.00 -6.03 -27.11
C THR A 710 4.27 -7.24 -26.51
N ASP A 711 4.67 -8.46 -26.90
CA ASP A 711 4.14 -9.73 -26.39
C ASP A 711 5.01 -10.34 -25.27
N GLN A 712 6.13 -9.70 -24.92
CA GLN A 712 7.02 -10.08 -23.82
C GLN A 712 6.98 -9.07 -22.67
N PRO A 713 7.46 -9.43 -21.46
CA PRO A 713 7.57 -8.48 -20.36
C PRO A 713 8.31 -7.20 -20.74
N GLU A 714 7.62 -6.07 -20.65
CA GLU A 714 8.09 -4.77 -21.15
C GLU A 714 9.23 -4.23 -20.29
N GLN A 715 10.17 -3.48 -20.90
CA GLN A 715 11.15 -2.67 -20.18
C GLN A 715 10.51 -1.39 -19.65
N ASP A 716 11.15 -0.75 -18.68
CA ASP A 716 10.67 0.49 -18.10
C ASP A 716 10.90 1.67 -19.06
N LEU A 717 9.83 2.39 -19.36
CA LEU A 717 9.83 3.47 -20.35
C LEU A 717 9.46 4.81 -19.71
N ASP A 718 10.08 5.88 -20.20
CA ASP A 718 9.68 7.26 -19.97
C ASP A 718 8.38 7.60 -20.73
N ILE A 719 7.89 8.82 -20.54
CA ILE A 719 6.68 9.33 -21.22
C ILE A 719 6.81 9.34 -22.76
N ASN A 720 8.04 9.34 -23.29
CA ASN A 720 8.32 9.36 -24.72
C ASN A 720 8.50 7.95 -25.31
N GLY A 721 8.26 6.89 -24.52
CA GLY A 721 8.44 5.51 -24.94
C GLY A 721 9.90 5.07 -25.05
N LYS A 722 10.82 5.77 -24.39
CA LYS A 722 12.25 5.44 -24.34
C LYS A 722 12.60 4.77 -23.02
N ILE A 723 13.59 3.87 -23.04
CA ILE A 723 14.06 3.19 -21.84
C ILE A 723 14.50 4.20 -20.80
N SER A 724 14.05 4.00 -19.57
CA SER A 724 14.27 4.89 -18.43
C SER A 724 15.08 4.19 -17.34
N SER A 725 15.74 4.99 -16.51
CA SER A 725 16.56 4.54 -15.38
C SER A 725 15.98 4.98 -14.03
N ALA A 726 14.72 5.41 -14.00
CA ALA A 726 14.10 5.99 -12.80
C ALA A 726 13.94 4.96 -11.67
N SER A 727 13.87 3.66 -12.00
CA SER A 727 13.82 2.55 -11.05
C SER A 727 15.16 2.17 -10.42
N LEU A 728 16.27 2.87 -10.72
CA LEU A 728 17.54 2.70 -10.00
C LEU A 728 17.50 3.26 -8.57
N ARG A 729 16.39 3.08 -7.85
CA ARG A 729 16.21 3.60 -6.50
C ARG A 729 16.30 2.48 -5.49
N MET A 730 17.07 2.72 -4.44
CA MET A 730 17.10 1.89 -3.24
C MET A 730 16.78 2.75 -2.02
N PRO A 731 16.16 2.17 -0.99
CA PRO A 731 15.83 2.90 0.23
C PRO A 731 17.11 3.38 0.92
N TYR A 732 17.03 4.50 1.66
CA TYR A 732 18.13 4.95 2.52
C TYR A 732 18.29 4.05 3.76
N PRO A 733 19.44 4.05 4.48
CA PRO A 733 19.61 3.25 5.67
C PRO A 733 18.66 3.68 6.79
N ARG A 734 18.32 2.73 7.68
CA ARG A 734 17.58 3.02 8.91
C ARG A 734 18.28 4.08 9.76
N GLY A 735 17.53 5.09 10.19
CA GLY A 735 18.04 6.22 10.98
C GLY A 735 18.50 7.40 10.13
N HIS A 736 18.48 7.27 8.80
CA HIS A 736 18.70 8.38 7.89
C HIS A 736 17.50 9.34 7.89
N THR A 737 17.71 10.63 7.59
CA THR A 737 16.63 11.65 7.58
C THR A 737 15.48 11.30 6.61
N LYS A 738 15.80 10.64 5.49
CA LYS A 738 14.83 10.15 4.49
C LYS A 738 14.30 8.73 4.77
N ASN A 739 14.86 8.01 5.75
CA ASN A 739 14.34 6.72 6.22
C ASN A 739 14.54 6.54 7.75
N PRO A 740 13.90 7.37 8.59
CA PRO A 740 14.18 7.39 10.02
C PRO A 740 13.77 6.08 10.71
N ALA A 741 12.61 5.52 10.35
CA ALA A 741 12.09 4.29 10.92
C ALA A 741 12.80 3.03 10.39
N GLY A 742 13.42 3.09 9.21
CA GLY A 742 14.02 1.92 8.58
C GLY A 742 12.98 0.92 8.12
N VAL A 743 11.99 1.33 7.33
CA VAL A 743 10.92 0.44 6.84
C VAL A 743 10.61 0.76 5.39
N VAL A 744 10.07 -0.22 4.66
CA VAL A 744 9.43 0.05 3.36
C VAL A 744 8.16 0.86 3.61
N TYR A 745 7.97 1.95 2.88
CA TYR A 745 6.84 2.86 3.14
C TYR A 745 5.62 2.51 2.32
N SER A 746 5.80 1.96 1.13
CA SER A 746 4.66 1.67 0.26
C SER A 746 4.79 0.33 -0.47
N PRO A 747 3.70 -0.44 -0.65
CA PRO A 747 3.67 -1.53 -1.61
C PRO A 747 3.97 -1.07 -3.05
N GLY A 748 3.78 0.22 -3.36
CA GLY A 748 4.20 0.80 -4.64
C GLY A 748 5.72 0.82 -4.85
N GLU A 749 6.53 0.61 -3.81
CA GLU A 749 7.99 0.47 -3.95
C GLU A 749 8.39 -0.87 -4.57
N LEU A 750 7.47 -1.84 -4.64
CA LEU A 750 7.71 -3.09 -5.36
C LEU A 750 8.01 -2.84 -6.85
N GLY A 751 7.58 -1.69 -7.41
CA GLY A 751 7.94 -1.27 -8.76
C GLY A 751 9.42 -0.98 -8.99
N LEU A 752 10.22 -0.93 -7.92
CA LEU A 752 11.69 -0.80 -7.98
C LEU A 752 12.39 -2.17 -8.04
N ILE A 753 11.65 -3.25 -7.85
CA ILE A 753 12.20 -4.60 -7.84
C ILE A 753 12.41 -5.08 -9.27
N GLN A 754 13.65 -5.44 -9.55
CA GLN A 754 14.08 -5.87 -10.86
C GLN A 754 13.55 -7.27 -11.21
N THR A 755 13.02 -7.40 -12.43
CA THR A 755 12.57 -8.66 -13.04
C THR A 755 13.46 -9.07 -14.21
N GLY A 756 14.38 -8.20 -14.61
CA GLY A 756 15.34 -8.40 -15.69
C GLY A 756 16.58 -9.22 -15.32
N LEU A 757 16.94 -9.28 -14.04
CA LEU A 757 18.13 -10.00 -13.57
C LEU A 757 17.90 -11.51 -13.70
N GLU A 758 18.81 -12.18 -14.38
CA GLU A 758 18.79 -13.63 -14.57
C GLU A 758 19.83 -14.32 -13.69
N GLY A 759 19.44 -15.46 -13.10
CA GLY A 759 20.38 -16.39 -12.47
C GLY A 759 21.03 -17.32 -13.49
N LYS A 760 21.83 -18.30 -13.03
CA LYS A 760 22.24 -19.44 -13.88
C LYS A 760 21.14 -20.51 -13.86
N SER A 761 20.65 -21.04 -15.00
CA SER A 761 19.60 -22.09 -15.01
C SER A 761 20.18 -23.50 -15.07
N ARG A 762 19.49 -24.46 -14.44
CA ARG A 762 19.90 -25.86 -14.35
C ARG A 762 19.74 -26.75 -15.57
N THR A 763 18.85 -26.50 -16.54
CA THR A 763 18.77 -27.33 -17.76
C THR A 763 17.70 -26.84 -18.73
N GLY A 764 17.98 -26.93 -20.03
CA GLY A 764 16.95 -27.27 -21.01
C GLY A 764 16.82 -28.79 -20.97
N GLY A 765 15.64 -29.36 -21.17
CA GLY A 765 15.46 -30.81 -21.07
C GLY A 765 16.50 -31.64 -21.85
N ALA A 766 16.69 -32.90 -21.43
CA ALA A 766 17.58 -33.91 -22.03
C ALA A 766 19.11 -33.70 -21.84
N GLY A 767 19.56 -33.29 -20.65
CA GLY A 767 20.98 -33.40 -20.27
C GLY A 767 21.93 -32.49 -21.05
N THR A 768 21.40 -31.50 -21.76
CA THR A 768 22.18 -30.41 -22.36
C THR A 768 21.99 -29.14 -21.50
N PRO A 769 23.07 -28.43 -21.12
CA PRO A 769 22.92 -27.14 -20.47
C PRO A 769 22.07 -26.24 -21.39
N ALA A 770 20.96 -25.69 -20.90
CA ALA A 770 20.36 -24.56 -21.60
C ALA A 770 21.42 -23.47 -21.67
N ALA A 771 21.63 -22.88 -22.85
CA ALA A 771 22.46 -21.70 -22.95
C ALA A 771 21.95 -20.67 -21.94
N ALA A 772 22.84 -20.13 -21.10
CA ALA A 772 22.46 -19.07 -20.18
C ALA A 772 21.85 -17.92 -21.00
N THR A 773 20.59 -17.60 -20.72
CA THR A 773 19.92 -16.43 -21.29
C THR A 773 20.45 -15.19 -20.57
N GLY A 774 20.90 -14.18 -21.31
CA GLY A 774 21.23 -12.88 -20.73
C GLY A 774 20.00 -12.26 -20.07
N GLY A 775 20.24 -11.49 -19.01
CA GLY A 775 19.19 -10.68 -18.40
C GLY A 775 18.68 -9.60 -19.35
N ILE A 776 17.50 -9.07 -19.01
CA ILE A 776 16.89 -7.98 -19.76
C ILE A 776 17.11 -6.69 -18.96
N PRO A 777 17.97 -5.76 -19.42
CA PRO A 777 18.30 -4.55 -18.66
C PRO A 777 17.09 -3.62 -18.52
N TRP A 778 17.07 -2.75 -17.51
CA TRP A 778 16.03 -1.72 -17.34
C TRP A 778 14.61 -2.28 -17.27
N ARG A 779 14.43 -3.35 -16.49
CA ARG A 779 13.15 -4.01 -16.31
C ARG A 779 12.85 -4.32 -14.85
N THR A 780 11.83 -3.69 -14.30
CA THR A 780 11.27 -3.96 -12.98
C THR A 780 9.85 -4.52 -13.04
N LEU A 781 9.19 -4.66 -11.89
CA LEU A 781 7.75 -4.86 -11.83
C LEU A 781 7.08 -3.57 -12.28
N ARG A 782 6.42 -3.57 -13.43
CA ARG A 782 5.89 -2.34 -14.02
C ARG A 782 4.55 -1.95 -13.37
N LEU A 783 4.53 -0.93 -12.51
CA LEU A 783 3.32 -0.48 -11.82
C LEU A 783 2.59 0.62 -12.60
N GLN A 784 2.27 0.33 -13.86
CA GLN A 784 1.69 1.25 -14.84
C GLN A 784 0.53 0.55 -15.59
N PRO A 785 -0.27 1.28 -16.39
CA PRO A 785 -1.29 0.67 -17.23
C PRO A 785 -0.76 -0.48 -18.07
N ASN A 786 -1.49 -1.59 -18.06
CA ASN A 786 -1.11 -2.80 -18.79
C ASN A 786 -1.27 -2.62 -20.30
N ARG A 787 -0.16 -2.68 -21.03
CA ARG A 787 -0.09 -2.47 -22.48
C ARG A 787 -0.18 -3.74 -23.34
N TYR A 788 -0.27 -4.92 -22.72
CA TYR A 788 -0.40 -6.17 -23.48
C TYR A 788 -1.64 -6.15 -24.36
N ARG A 789 -1.60 -6.76 -25.55
CA ARG A 789 -2.82 -6.85 -26.38
C ARG A 789 -3.86 -7.79 -25.78
N ASP A 790 -3.41 -8.83 -25.08
CA ASP A 790 -4.27 -9.80 -24.41
C ASP A 790 -4.59 -9.33 -22.97
N SER A 791 -5.87 -9.35 -22.60
CA SER A 791 -6.35 -9.10 -21.23
C SER A 791 -6.11 -10.30 -20.31
N ASN A 792 -5.72 -11.46 -20.83
CA ASN A 792 -5.47 -12.68 -20.06
C ASN A 792 -4.07 -12.74 -19.41
N VAL A 793 -3.28 -11.68 -19.50
CA VAL A 793 -1.97 -11.60 -18.82
C VAL A 793 -2.16 -10.91 -17.47
N VAL A 794 -1.71 -11.57 -16.40
CA VAL A 794 -1.71 -10.98 -15.04
C VAL A 794 -0.90 -9.67 -15.05
N PRO A 795 -1.51 -8.54 -14.68
CA PRO A 795 -0.79 -7.28 -14.56
C PRO A 795 0.16 -7.28 -13.37
N ASP A 796 1.28 -6.58 -13.46
CA ASP A 796 2.30 -6.59 -12.38
C ASP A 796 1.81 -5.93 -11.09
N TRP A 797 0.95 -4.92 -11.21
CA TRP A 797 0.32 -4.26 -10.06
C TRP A 797 -0.54 -5.20 -9.22
N ALA A 798 -1.00 -6.34 -9.74
CA ALA A 798 -1.77 -7.31 -8.96
C ALA A 798 -0.94 -7.85 -7.79
N PHE A 799 0.39 -7.84 -7.92
CA PHE A 799 1.30 -8.28 -6.87
C PHE A 799 1.28 -7.37 -5.63
N MET A 800 0.96 -6.07 -5.79
CA MET A 800 0.86 -5.14 -4.67
C MET A 800 -0.19 -5.56 -3.64
N ASP A 801 -1.25 -6.26 -4.08
CA ASP A 801 -2.34 -6.68 -3.20
C ASP A 801 -1.92 -7.72 -2.16
N LEU A 802 -0.84 -8.47 -2.41
CA LEU A 802 -0.32 -9.47 -1.47
C LEU A 802 0.37 -8.83 -0.25
N PHE A 803 0.70 -7.54 -0.34
CA PHE A 803 1.56 -6.87 0.62
C PHE A 803 0.91 -5.67 1.27
N THR A 804 1.32 -5.43 2.51
CA THR A 804 1.08 -4.21 3.27
C THR A 804 2.42 -3.73 3.83
N VAL A 805 2.47 -2.53 4.39
CA VAL A 805 3.68 -2.01 5.03
C VAL A 805 3.47 -1.78 6.53
N PRO A 806 4.56 -1.68 7.31
CA PRO A 806 4.47 -1.31 8.72
C PRO A 806 3.78 0.04 8.94
N VAL A 807 2.82 0.07 9.86
CA VAL A 807 2.26 1.31 10.42
C VAL A 807 2.78 1.44 11.85
N GLU A 808 3.78 2.31 12.05
CA GLU A 808 4.39 2.51 13.36
C GLU A 808 3.54 3.43 14.22
N VAL A 809 2.84 2.84 15.21
CA VAL A 809 2.12 3.59 16.24
C VAL A 809 2.45 3.08 17.65
N PRO A 810 2.46 3.96 18.66
CA PRO A 810 2.57 3.56 20.08
C PRO A 810 1.39 2.68 20.51
N ALA A 811 1.59 1.91 21.58
CA ALA A 811 0.59 0.96 22.08
C ALA A 811 -0.78 1.63 22.40
N LEU A 812 -0.76 2.86 22.89
CA LEU A 812 -1.95 3.65 23.24
C LEU A 812 -2.80 4.02 22.01
N ALA A 813 -2.16 4.24 20.85
CA ALA A 813 -2.84 4.56 19.60
C ALA A 813 -3.22 3.31 18.80
N LYS A 814 -2.72 2.13 19.19
CA LYS A 814 -2.93 0.87 18.46
C LYS A 814 -4.42 0.59 18.22
N GLY A 815 -5.28 0.81 19.22
CA GLY A 815 -6.71 0.53 19.12
C GLY A 815 -7.46 1.36 18.08
N ILE A 816 -6.88 2.46 17.61
CA ILE A 816 -7.44 3.31 16.54
C ILE A 816 -6.85 2.95 15.17
N PHE A 817 -5.55 2.67 15.11
CA PHE A 817 -4.84 2.43 13.85
C PHE A 817 -4.89 0.98 13.35
N SER A 818 -4.94 0.03 14.28
CA SER A 818 -5.14 -1.40 14.02
C SER A 818 -6.08 -1.97 15.08
N PRO A 819 -7.39 -1.66 15.01
CA PRO A 819 -8.36 -2.05 16.03
C PRO A 819 -8.43 -3.55 16.29
N HIS A 820 -8.16 -4.36 15.25
CA HIS A 820 -8.06 -5.82 15.29
C HIS A 820 -6.77 -6.31 14.59
N ASP A 821 -6.42 -7.58 14.82
CA ASP A 821 -5.11 -8.15 14.44
C ASP A 821 -4.76 -8.05 12.94
N THR A 822 -5.76 -8.11 12.07
CA THR A 822 -5.59 -8.03 10.60
C THR A 822 -6.06 -6.71 10.01
N THR A 823 -6.49 -5.73 10.80
CA THR A 823 -7.12 -4.51 10.26
C THR A 823 -6.17 -3.31 10.20
N THR A 824 -6.38 -2.42 9.22
CA THR A 824 -5.67 -1.15 9.11
C THR A 824 -6.68 -0.01 9.00
N ALA A 825 -6.54 1.02 9.84
CA ALA A 825 -7.42 2.18 9.83
C ALA A 825 -6.86 3.33 8.98
N GLY A 826 -7.75 4.26 8.61
CA GLY A 826 -7.38 5.48 7.90
C GLY A 826 -7.06 5.30 6.41
N ARG A 827 -7.31 4.11 5.85
CA ARG A 827 -7.31 3.91 4.39
C ARG A 827 -8.61 4.44 3.77
N ILE A 828 -8.51 4.89 2.53
CA ILE A 828 -9.62 5.40 1.73
C ILE A 828 -10.05 4.36 0.69
N ASN A 829 -11.34 4.01 0.69
CA ASN A 829 -11.91 3.11 -0.29
C ASN A 829 -12.06 3.83 -1.63
N MET A 830 -11.47 3.26 -2.68
CA MET A 830 -11.54 3.81 -4.04
C MET A 830 -12.93 3.63 -4.66
N ASN A 831 -13.69 2.62 -4.19
CA ASN A 831 -15.06 2.33 -4.58
C ASN A 831 -16.05 3.31 -3.92
N ALA A 832 -15.79 4.62 -3.99
CA ALA A 832 -16.51 5.67 -3.25
C ALA A 832 -17.85 6.08 -3.88
N GLN A 833 -18.26 5.46 -4.99
CA GLN A 833 -19.51 5.79 -5.68
C GLN A 833 -20.73 5.48 -4.81
N THR A 834 -21.55 6.49 -4.52
CA THR A 834 -22.60 6.40 -3.50
C THR A 834 -23.89 5.78 -4.03
N GLN A 835 -23.97 4.46 -4.06
CA GLN A 835 -25.10 3.75 -4.63
C GLN A 835 -26.40 3.99 -3.83
N PRO A 836 -27.55 4.19 -4.50
CA PRO A 836 -27.71 4.32 -5.96
C PRO A 836 -27.55 5.77 -6.47
N PHE A 837 -27.49 6.76 -5.56
CA PHE A 837 -27.51 8.20 -5.86
C PHE A 837 -26.30 8.74 -6.64
N GLY A 838 -25.17 8.04 -6.60
CA GLY A 838 -23.93 8.35 -7.31
C GLY A 838 -23.81 7.65 -8.66
N ASN A 839 -24.83 6.90 -9.10
CA ASN A 839 -24.80 6.20 -10.38
C ASN A 839 -25.13 7.16 -11.55
N PRO A 840 -24.18 7.44 -12.47
CA PRO A 840 -24.41 8.30 -13.63
C PRO A 840 -25.40 7.74 -14.65
N GLU A 841 -25.71 6.44 -14.61
CA GLU A 841 -26.76 5.86 -15.45
C GLU A 841 -28.17 6.17 -14.94
N LEU A 842 -28.30 6.53 -13.65
CA LEU A 842 -29.60 6.79 -13.00
C LEU A 842 -29.88 8.28 -12.79
N PHE A 843 -28.83 9.11 -12.67
CA PHE A 843 -28.96 10.55 -12.40
C PHE A 843 -28.06 11.35 -13.35
N ALA A 844 -28.62 12.42 -13.95
CA ALA A 844 -27.88 13.31 -14.84
C ALA A 844 -26.77 14.11 -14.11
N THR A 845 -26.97 14.39 -12.82
CA THR A 845 -26.00 15.05 -11.93
C THR A 845 -25.82 14.23 -10.65
N PRO A 846 -24.99 13.16 -10.65
CA PRO A 846 -24.90 12.23 -9.52
C PRO A 846 -24.45 12.86 -8.19
N LEU A 847 -24.82 12.25 -7.07
CA LEU A 847 -24.25 12.59 -5.75
C LEU A 847 -22.79 12.13 -5.70
N GLU A 848 -21.84 13.07 -5.71
CA GLU A 848 -20.42 12.76 -5.74
C GLU A 848 -19.78 12.90 -4.35
N ARG A 849 -19.01 11.88 -3.93
CA ARG A 849 -18.15 11.90 -2.74
C ARG A 849 -16.69 11.75 -3.16
N ARG A 850 -16.06 12.86 -3.58
CA ARG A 850 -14.68 12.84 -4.11
C ARG A 850 -13.63 13.41 -3.17
N MET A 851 -14.02 14.19 -2.16
CA MET A 851 -13.05 14.87 -1.29
C MET A 851 -12.06 13.95 -0.56
N PRO A 852 -12.43 12.73 -0.10
CA PRO A 852 -11.50 11.76 0.45
C PRO A 852 -10.40 11.34 -0.53
N LEU A 853 -10.74 11.18 -1.81
CA LEU A 853 -9.76 10.86 -2.86
C LEU A 853 -8.88 12.07 -3.18
N VAL A 854 -9.42 13.29 -3.13
CA VAL A 854 -8.60 14.52 -3.27
C VAL A 854 -7.62 14.64 -2.10
N ALA A 855 -8.07 14.41 -0.87
CA ALA A 855 -7.24 14.45 0.34
C ALA A 855 -6.12 13.39 0.34
N LEU A 856 -6.37 12.24 -0.29
CA LEU A 856 -5.38 11.20 -0.50
C LEU A 856 -4.25 11.64 -1.46
N LEU A 857 -4.62 12.30 -2.56
CA LEU A 857 -3.73 12.65 -3.68
C LEU A 857 -3.01 14.00 -3.53
N ALA A 858 -3.65 14.98 -2.88
CA ALA A 858 -3.10 16.32 -2.76
C ALA A 858 -1.75 16.31 -2.01
N GLY A 859 -0.71 16.83 -2.66
CA GLY A 859 0.65 16.88 -2.11
C GLY A 859 1.45 15.58 -2.28
N VAL A 860 0.96 14.60 -3.03
CA VAL A 860 1.74 13.40 -3.39
C VAL A 860 2.82 13.76 -4.43
N PRO A 861 4.05 13.20 -4.34
CA PRO A 861 5.04 13.37 -5.40
C PRO A 861 4.52 12.88 -6.75
N LYS A 862 4.53 13.75 -7.77
CA LYS A 862 4.06 13.42 -9.12
C LYS A 862 5.09 12.64 -9.93
N ASP A 863 6.36 12.80 -9.58
CA ASP A 863 7.52 12.22 -10.25
C ASP A 863 8.73 12.16 -9.28
N GLY A 864 9.88 11.68 -9.77
CA GLY A 864 11.14 11.63 -9.04
C GLY A 864 11.81 12.96 -8.72
N SER A 865 11.36 14.08 -9.29
CA SER A 865 11.97 15.39 -9.05
C SER A 865 11.63 15.99 -7.69
N GLY A 866 10.68 15.39 -6.97
CA GLY A 866 10.11 15.94 -5.73
C GLY A 866 9.00 16.96 -5.96
N THR A 867 8.60 17.21 -7.20
CA THR A 867 7.43 18.04 -7.49
C THR A 867 6.15 17.33 -7.01
N LEU A 868 5.23 18.08 -6.41
CA LEU A 868 4.01 17.55 -5.83
C LEU A 868 2.80 17.83 -6.71
N LEU A 869 1.79 16.96 -6.63
CA LEU A 869 0.47 17.19 -7.19
C LEU A 869 -0.20 18.38 -6.52
N LYS A 870 -0.62 19.34 -7.33
CA LYS A 870 -1.47 20.46 -6.88
C LYS A 870 -2.90 19.98 -6.61
N VAL A 871 -3.69 20.80 -5.92
CA VAL A 871 -5.07 20.46 -5.58
C VAL A 871 -5.91 20.24 -6.84
N GLU A 872 -5.73 21.07 -7.87
CA GLU A 872 -6.49 20.96 -9.12
C GLU A 872 -6.15 19.67 -9.89
N GLU A 873 -4.87 19.27 -9.89
CA GLU A 873 -4.43 18.00 -10.49
C GLU A 873 -4.98 16.81 -9.69
N ALA A 874 -4.95 16.88 -8.36
CA ALA A 874 -5.51 15.87 -7.47
C ALA A 874 -7.03 15.75 -7.64
N GLU A 875 -7.76 16.84 -7.87
CA GLU A 875 -9.20 16.84 -8.16
C GLU A 875 -9.54 16.13 -9.48
N ALA A 876 -8.74 16.36 -10.52
CA ALA A 876 -8.90 15.68 -11.80
C ALA A 876 -8.66 14.16 -11.67
N ILE A 877 -7.56 13.76 -11.03
CA ILE A 877 -7.24 12.34 -10.81
C ILE A 877 -8.29 11.69 -9.89
N ALA A 878 -8.73 12.36 -8.82
CA ALA A 878 -9.77 11.86 -7.93
C ALA A 878 -11.11 11.65 -8.67
N ARG A 879 -11.45 12.53 -9.62
CA ARG A 879 -12.61 12.35 -10.50
C ARG A 879 -12.45 11.11 -11.39
N ASN A 880 -11.28 10.91 -11.97
CA ASN A 880 -10.98 9.75 -12.80
C ASN A 880 -11.06 8.46 -11.97
N ILE A 881 -10.58 8.44 -10.73
CA ILE A 881 -10.71 7.28 -9.83
C ILE A 881 -12.19 7.03 -9.51
N TYR A 882 -12.95 8.06 -9.13
CA TYR A 882 -14.36 7.95 -8.75
C TYR A 882 -15.24 7.37 -9.87
N PHE A 883 -15.03 7.84 -11.12
CA PHE A 883 -15.76 7.36 -12.30
C PHE A 883 -15.06 6.23 -13.04
N ARG A 884 -13.92 5.74 -12.54
CA ARG A 884 -13.08 4.73 -13.18
C ARG A 884 -12.74 5.07 -14.64
N THR A 885 -12.36 6.32 -14.87
CA THR A 885 -11.89 6.79 -16.19
C THR A 885 -10.50 6.21 -16.45
N LEU A 886 -10.44 5.25 -17.37
CA LEU A 886 -9.22 4.55 -17.75
C LEU A 886 -8.24 5.48 -18.46
N SER A 887 -6.94 5.20 -18.31
CA SER A 887 -5.91 5.91 -19.05
C SER A 887 -6.04 5.68 -20.56
N LEU A 888 -5.83 6.75 -21.32
CA LEU A 888 -5.71 6.70 -22.79
C LEU A 888 -4.50 5.88 -23.25
N ALA A 889 -3.52 5.64 -22.37
CA ALA A 889 -2.34 4.81 -22.61
C ALA A 889 -2.62 3.29 -22.50
N GLN A 890 -3.82 2.86 -22.91
CA GLN A 890 -4.35 1.48 -22.89
C GLN A 890 -4.82 0.97 -21.51
N GLY A 891 -5.33 1.84 -20.64
CA GLY A 891 -5.92 1.42 -19.37
C GLY A 891 -7.03 0.38 -19.58
N LYS A 892 -7.07 -0.64 -18.71
CA LYS A 892 -8.02 -1.76 -18.81
C LYS A 892 -8.91 -1.89 -17.60
N VAL A 893 -10.10 -2.46 -17.84
CA VAL A 893 -11.01 -2.92 -16.81
C VAL A 893 -10.69 -4.36 -16.48
N TYR A 894 -10.45 -4.62 -15.19
CA TYR A 894 -10.34 -5.97 -14.65
C TYR A 894 -11.55 -6.29 -13.77
N GLY A 895 -11.89 -7.58 -13.65
CA GLY A 895 -12.98 -8.01 -12.78
C GLY A 895 -14.34 -7.38 -13.15
N HIS A 896 -14.99 -6.75 -12.17
CA HIS A 896 -16.32 -6.16 -12.35
C HIS A 896 -16.27 -4.76 -13.00
N ALA A 897 -17.12 -4.49 -14.00
CA ALA A 897 -17.01 -3.27 -14.83
C ALA A 897 -17.20 -1.92 -14.10
N SER A 898 -17.85 -1.90 -12.94
CA SER A 898 -18.07 -0.66 -12.18
C SER A 898 -17.29 -0.56 -10.87
N THR A 899 -16.38 -1.48 -10.57
CA THR A 899 -15.76 -1.61 -9.24
C THR A 899 -14.30 -1.98 -9.36
N TYR A 900 -13.46 -1.47 -8.46
CA TYR A 900 -12.09 -1.95 -8.28
C TYR A 900 -12.09 -3.22 -7.43
N ASP A 901 -11.52 -4.29 -7.97
CA ASP A 901 -11.40 -5.58 -7.27
C ASP A 901 -10.21 -5.57 -6.30
N SER A 902 -9.17 -4.79 -6.61
CA SER A 902 -7.95 -4.65 -5.82
C SER A 902 -7.44 -3.20 -5.81
N PRO A 903 -6.76 -2.75 -4.74
CA PRO A 903 -6.16 -1.42 -4.70
C PRO A 903 -5.15 -1.15 -5.83
N GLY A 904 -4.45 -2.19 -6.31
CA GLY A 904 -3.44 -2.01 -7.37
C GLY A 904 -4.03 -1.58 -8.72
N GLU A 905 -5.33 -1.82 -8.96
CA GLU A 905 -5.98 -1.47 -10.22
C GLU A 905 -6.05 0.05 -10.47
N VAL A 906 -5.82 0.86 -9.43
CA VAL A 906 -5.73 2.33 -9.53
C VAL A 906 -4.71 2.80 -10.58
N VAL A 907 -3.70 1.99 -10.89
CA VAL A 907 -2.68 2.35 -11.89
C VAL A 907 -3.23 2.41 -13.32
N GLU A 908 -4.37 1.76 -13.59
CA GLU A 908 -5.04 1.78 -14.90
C GLU A 908 -5.79 3.09 -15.15
N ILE A 909 -5.89 3.97 -14.14
CA ILE A 909 -6.64 5.22 -14.17
C ILE A 909 -5.78 6.36 -14.70
N GLU A 910 -6.40 7.22 -15.51
CA GLU A 910 -5.75 8.38 -16.11
C GLU A 910 -5.18 9.32 -15.03
N GLY A 911 -3.89 9.65 -15.18
CA GLY A 911 -3.15 10.57 -14.32
C GLY A 911 -2.49 9.92 -13.09
N VAL A 912 -2.66 8.62 -12.84
CA VAL A 912 -2.01 7.92 -11.73
C VAL A 912 -0.61 7.43 -12.10
N ALA A 913 -0.50 6.54 -13.10
CA ALA A 913 0.78 5.92 -13.49
C ALA A 913 0.95 5.80 -15.01
N ASP A 914 0.33 6.69 -15.78
CA ASP A 914 0.24 6.61 -17.23
C ASP A 914 1.26 7.49 -17.99
N LYS A 915 2.11 8.21 -17.27
CA LYS A 915 3.11 9.15 -17.82
C LYS A 915 4.54 8.58 -17.76
N GLY A 916 4.68 7.26 -17.92
CA GLY A 916 5.95 6.53 -17.85
C GLY A 916 6.41 6.23 -16.42
N GLU A 917 7.61 5.66 -16.28
CA GLU A 917 8.18 5.12 -15.03
C GLU A 917 8.20 6.13 -13.87
N GLU A 918 8.50 7.40 -14.15
CA GLU A 918 8.53 8.44 -13.13
C GLU A 918 7.15 8.67 -12.47
N SER A 919 6.06 8.48 -13.22
CA SER A 919 4.70 8.68 -12.70
C SER A 919 4.27 7.67 -11.64
N GLU A 920 4.98 6.53 -11.52
CA GLU A 920 4.78 5.57 -10.41
C GLU A 920 5.06 6.19 -9.03
N ALA A 921 5.65 7.40 -8.97
CA ALA A 921 5.78 8.16 -7.73
C ALA A 921 4.42 8.42 -7.06
N VAL A 922 3.36 8.60 -7.84
CA VAL A 922 2.00 8.76 -7.32
C VAL A 922 1.54 7.47 -6.63
N VAL A 923 1.75 6.33 -7.28
CA VAL A 923 1.43 4.99 -6.74
C VAL A 923 2.16 4.76 -5.42
N ARG A 924 3.47 5.06 -5.36
CA ARG A 924 4.25 4.99 -4.12
C ARG A 924 3.64 5.86 -3.01
N GLY A 925 3.12 7.04 -3.32
CA GLY A 925 2.51 7.94 -2.34
C GLY A 925 1.14 7.51 -1.79
N ILE A 926 0.37 6.70 -2.54
CA ILE A 926 -1.01 6.36 -2.18
C ILE A 926 -1.26 4.88 -1.90
N ALA A 927 -0.45 3.95 -2.41
CA ALA A 927 -0.79 2.52 -2.44
C ALA A 927 -1.11 1.90 -1.06
N ASN A 928 -0.43 2.33 0.01
CA ASN A 928 -0.74 1.86 1.37
C ASN A 928 -1.98 2.52 2.00
N LEU A 929 -2.46 3.63 1.43
CA LEU A 929 -3.55 4.45 1.96
C LEU A 929 -4.88 4.19 1.25
N ILE A 930 -4.91 3.28 0.28
CA ILE A 930 -6.10 2.91 -0.48
C ILE A 930 -6.57 1.50 -0.14
N CYS A 931 -7.87 1.28 -0.24
CA CYS A 931 -8.49 -0.05 -0.17
C CYS A 931 -9.62 -0.18 -1.20
N ALA A 932 -10.07 -1.42 -1.42
CA ALA A 932 -11.29 -1.73 -2.18
C ALA A 932 -12.46 -2.19 -1.28
N ARG A 933 -12.19 -2.31 0.04
CA ARG A 933 -13.04 -2.92 1.05
C ARG A 933 -13.03 -2.11 2.33
N GLY A 934 -14.21 -1.89 2.91
CA GLY A 934 -14.41 -1.33 4.24
C GLY A 934 -15.02 -2.36 5.19
N SER A 935 -14.61 -2.33 6.45
CA SER A 935 -15.15 -3.19 7.51
C SER A 935 -16.13 -2.46 8.44
N VAL A 936 -16.26 -1.14 8.29
CA VAL A 936 -17.11 -0.30 9.14
C VAL A 936 -18.21 0.32 8.28
N PHE A 937 -19.45 0.08 8.68
CA PHE A 937 -20.64 0.48 7.95
C PHE A 937 -21.58 1.29 8.84
N ASN A 938 -22.12 2.38 8.31
CA ASN A 938 -23.03 3.24 9.04
C ASN A 938 -24.43 3.17 8.43
N VAL A 939 -25.36 2.60 9.18
CA VAL A 939 -26.73 2.35 8.72
C VAL A 939 -27.65 3.45 9.20
N TYR A 940 -28.27 4.14 8.25
CA TYR A 940 -29.33 5.12 8.48
C TYR A 940 -30.67 4.42 8.27
N THR A 941 -31.52 4.40 9.30
CA THR A 941 -32.85 3.78 9.18
C THR A 941 -33.96 4.66 9.71
N ILE A 942 -35.13 4.43 9.15
CA ILE A 942 -36.41 5.02 9.54
C ILE A 942 -37.43 3.92 9.66
N GLY A 943 -38.18 3.91 10.75
CA GLY A 943 -39.28 2.99 10.99
C GLY A 943 -40.53 3.78 11.35
N GLN A 944 -41.67 3.37 10.79
CA GLN A 944 -42.96 3.94 11.11
C GLN A 944 -43.93 2.84 11.54
N SER A 945 -44.69 3.12 12.59
CA SER A 945 -45.85 2.31 12.94
C SER A 945 -47.05 2.78 12.13
N LEU A 946 -47.83 1.81 11.63
CA LEU A 946 -48.96 2.07 10.75
C LEU A 946 -50.25 1.48 11.33
N LYS A 947 -51.34 2.19 11.12
CA LYS A 947 -52.70 1.70 11.34
C LYS A 947 -53.47 1.75 10.03
N GLN A 948 -53.83 0.57 9.53
CA GLN A 948 -54.74 0.44 8.39
C GLN A 948 -56.19 0.58 8.87
N THR A 949 -56.93 1.54 8.31
CA THR A 949 -58.32 1.78 8.67
C THR A 949 -59.24 0.79 7.93
N ARG A 950 -60.47 0.62 8.41
CA ARG A 950 -61.49 -0.22 7.75
C ARG A 950 -61.87 0.30 6.35
N ASN A 951 -61.60 1.58 6.08
CA ASN A 951 -61.86 2.21 4.78
C ASN A 951 -60.69 2.04 3.80
N GLY A 952 -59.65 1.28 4.17
CA GLY A 952 -58.49 1.05 3.31
C GLY A 952 -57.48 2.19 3.28
N GLU A 953 -57.49 3.08 4.28
CA GLU A 953 -56.49 4.16 4.41
C GLU A 953 -55.36 3.76 5.35
N LEU A 954 -54.16 4.34 5.15
CA LEU A 954 -53.01 4.16 6.04
C LEU A 954 -52.78 5.43 6.86
N LEU A 955 -52.73 5.26 8.18
CA LEU A 955 -52.36 6.31 9.13
C LEU A 955 -51.01 5.98 9.76
N VAL A 956 -50.09 6.96 9.77
CA VAL A 956 -48.83 6.87 10.52
C VAL A 956 -49.12 7.23 11.98
N THR A 957 -48.85 6.32 12.90
CA THR A 957 -49.11 6.51 14.35
C THR A 957 -47.86 6.93 15.11
N ALA A 958 -46.67 6.53 14.64
CA ALA A 958 -45.38 6.95 15.17
C ALA A 958 -44.28 6.79 14.12
N GLU A 959 -43.21 7.59 14.24
CA GLU A 959 -41.98 7.48 13.47
C GLU A 959 -40.77 7.45 14.41
N GLN A 960 -39.78 6.62 14.12
CA GLN A 960 -38.47 6.63 14.76
C GLN A 960 -37.37 6.53 13.71
N ARG A 961 -36.29 7.29 13.93
CA ARG A 961 -35.10 7.29 13.09
C ARG A 961 -33.89 6.95 13.94
N GLN A 962 -32.92 6.27 13.34
CA GLN A 962 -31.69 5.89 14.02
C GLN A 962 -30.51 5.83 13.06
N GLN A 963 -29.33 6.02 13.64
CA GLN A 963 -28.03 5.82 13.01
C GLN A 963 -27.29 4.75 13.81
N THR A 964 -26.82 3.69 13.14
CA THR A 964 -26.09 2.60 13.78
C THR A 964 -24.79 2.31 13.04
N LEU A 965 -23.68 2.35 13.76
CA LEU A 965 -22.37 1.96 13.25
C LEU A 965 -22.17 0.46 13.51
N ILE A 966 -22.01 -0.31 12.44
CA ILE A 966 -21.71 -1.75 12.47
C ILE A 966 -20.27 -1.95 12.06
N GLU A 967 -19.58 -2.82 12.78
CA GLU A 967 -18.22 -3.21 12.49
C GLU A 967 -18.13 -4.71 12.27
N ARG A 968 -17.56 -5.08 11.13
CA ARG A 968 -17.07 -6.43 10.81
C ARG A 968 -15.63 -6.53 11.27
N TYR A 969 -15.25 -7.62 11.93
CA TYR A 969 -13.85 -7.87 12.24
C TYR A 969 -13.54 -9.35 12.33
N ASP A 970 -12.29 -9.68 12.02
CA ASP A 970 -11.78 -11.03 12.09
C ASP A 970 -11.13 -11.23 13.47
N ARG A 971 -11.33 -12.39 14.08
CA ARG A 971 -10.61 -12.77 15.31
C ARG A 971 -9.95 -14.13 15.11
N ASN A 972 -8.63 -14.13 15.20
CA ASN A 972 -7.85 -15.37 15.14
C ASN A 972 -7.92 -16.08 16.50
N THR A 973 -8.96 -16.90 16.69
CA THR A 973 -9.08 -17.78 17.86
C THR A 973 -8.19 -19.03 17.70
N ASN A 974 -7.82 -19.39 16.45
CA ASN A 974 -6.95 -20.51 16.10
C ASN A 974 -6.09 -20.14 14.85
N PRO A 975 -4.80 -20.51 14.78
CA PRO A 975 -3.96 -20.25 13.59
C PRO A 975 -4.49 -20.81 12.25
N ASN A 976 -5.46 -21.73 12.28
CA ASN A 976 -6.04 -22.34 11.07
C ASN A 976 -7.52 -21.96 10.82
N ILE A 977 -8.14 -21.15 11.68
CA ILE A 977 -9.56 -20.77 11.58
C ILE A 977 -9.70 -19.28 11.85
N THR A 978 -10.18 -18.53 10.86
CA THR A 978 -10.53 -17.11 10.99
C THR A 978 -12.04 -17.00 11.19
N ASP A 979 -12.46 -16.68 12.42
CA ASP A 979 -13.86 -16.43 12.74
C ASP A 979 -14.20 -14.96 12.49
N ILE A 980 -15.33 -14.70 11.83
CA ILE A 980 -15.78 -13.35 11.47
C ILE A 980 -16.92 -12.91 12.38
N TYR A 981 -16.74 -11.77 13.04
CA TYR A 981 -17.66 -11.23 14.02
C TYR A 981 -18.24 -9.88 13.56
N PHE A 982 -19.42 -9.57 14.10
CA PHE A 982 -20.10 -8.31 13.89
C PHE A 982 -20.48 -7.70 15.23
N ARG A 983 -20.12 -6.44 15.45
CA ARG A 983 -20.54 -5.68 16.63
C ARG A 983 -21.17 -4.34 16.23
N LYS A 984 -22.03 -3.82 17.12
CA LYS A 984 -22.52 -2.44 17.02
C LYS A 984 -21.51 -1.55 17.73
N ALA A 985 -20.74 -0.80 16.96
CA ALA A 985 -19.70 0.11 17.46
C ALA A 985 -20.28 1.45 17.93
N GLY A 986 -21.46 1.84 17.43
CA GLY A 986 -22.13 3.09 17.80
C GLY A 986 -23.62 3.04 17.50
N PHE A 987 -24.40 3.80 18.26
CA PHE A 987 -25.84 3.89 18.10
C PHE A 987 -26.36 5.26 18.55
N GLN A 988 -27.23 5.86 17.74
CA GLN A 988 -27.88 7.13 18.07
C GLN A 988 -29.33 7.15 17.57
N HIS A 989 -30.24 7.62 18.42
CA HIS A 989 -31.58 8.03 18.00
C HIS A 989 -31.55 9.40 17.34
N LEU A 990 -32.21 9.52 16.20
CA LEU A 990 -32.28 10.76 15.43
C LEU A 990 -33.64 11.41 15.69
N ASN A 991 -33.60 12.61 16.28
CA ASN A 991 -34.79 13.42 16.47
C ASN A 991 -34.83 14.45 15.31
N PRO A 992 -35.73 14.28 14.32
CA PRO A 992 -35.93 15.24 13.23
C PRO A 992 -36.27 16.62 13.78
#